data_AF-A0A9D6UZ05-F1
#
_entry.id   AF-A0A9D6UZ05-F1
#
_cell.length_a   1.000
_cell.length_b   1.000
_cell.length_c   1.000
_cell.angle_alpha   90.00
_cell.angle_beta   90.00
_cell.angle_gamma   90.00
#
_symmetry.space_group_name_H-M   'P 1'
#
loop_
_entity.id
_entity.type
_entity.pdbx_description
1 polymer ?
#
loop_
_entity_poly.entity_id
_entity_poly.type
_entity_poly.pdbx_seq_one_letter_code
_entity_poly.pdbx_strand_id
1 'polypeptide(L)'
;MHDSPLRQLLLTAVVALVVGFLGSYAVFDYGMGFGQSIKTASLENGLVQLSKDKIIPGRFVPISFRPPKVGKMIGIDLSNMELTLFQNALARKSYKIVSKGAVGSPWETPVGNYKILTKRQSHLSPIAHVRIPWAMQFFGNSFIHGDPVEGDMKSIDKVRGSVGLGSIHLLDEDAIEVYKFTDIDTPVSVIEPRASHAATLAIAELGDVNVEFKSATVKPPKLTSLSYIVQDLSTGQTLLEKNPEKILPIASVSKLMTAAVATEILDTKKVTTVSPKAALTFGSAGYLKAGERFIINELFYPLLLESSNKAAEVLSEVKDREAFILAMNNRANVLDMKSTHYDDPSGLDPRNVSTAGDLLRLTKYLLLNKPEIFEITNKTKYKSKTSDYIWSNHNKLVINKESHYLGGKTGYIPESGQTSVALFNFPAGEFIEKQVAVVLLKSYNRDADTRAILRYLKDSLFYDTGVPVNDDDIKLNNFSMLNATTTGVANLVSVGNIQIDQEFETTLKKRNTTLDSVLSNSYFIKNASVSVANLLGPVTTVGYQVAETNAAKTSEASVGSLAKIGLDALLLANNHSGDWGRSGLKQTVENVEKHSMASLGAGEDIAKAQKIYSTESNGVKIGILGVSTESPAWLQDNKNLPVVMSAHDPIVKQSIEANSQKYDQFVVAISYDEKKLSGEGLKNLLQSYVDVGATVVLGFGPHRPGPIEKYKSGVIVYSLGDYLLDSSKIYEAGKDANGMAVEIVFNRKNITAVNAENILVSDSLVPVLTSNED
;
A
#
# COMPACT_ATOMS: atom_id res chain seq x y z
N MET A 1 46.64 -14.35 -48.82
CA MET A 1 45.57 -14.04 -49.80
C MET A 1 44.92 -15.35 -50.17
N HIS A 2 43.63 -15.58 -50.12
CA HIS A 2 42.46 -14.95 -49.53
C HIS A 2 41.41 -16.05 -49.69
N ASP A 3 40.74 -16.48 -48.64
CA ASP A 3 39.28 -16.36 -48.62
C ASP A 3 38.72 -16.69 -47.24
N SER A 4 37.97 -15.71 -46.76
CA SER A 4 37.63 -15.49 -45.35
C SER A 4 36.20 -15.96 -45.03
N PRO A 5 35.83 -16.10 -43.75
CA PRO A 5 34.57 -16.71 -43.29
C PRO A 5 33.30 -15.88 -43.54
N LEU A 6 33.31 -14.91 -44.47
CA LEU A 6 32.19 -13.99 -44.70
C LEU A 6 31.04 -14.61 -45.53
N ARG A 7 31.19 -15.82 -46.08
CA ARG A 7 30.11 -16.52 -46.82
C ARG A 7 29.27 -17.50 -46.00
N GLN A 8 29.69 -17.86 -44.79
CA GLN A 8 28.86 -18.66 -43.87
C GLN A 8 28.01 -17.81 -42.92
N LEU A 9 28.33 -16.52 -42.73
CA LEU A 9 27.53 -15.62 -41.88
C LEU A 9 26.27 -15.07 -42.58
N LEU A 10 26.19 -15.14 -43.92
CA LEU A 10 25.08 -14.57 -44.70
C LEU A 10 23.94 -15.56 -45.00
N LEU A 11 24.10 -16.85 -44.69
CA LEU A 11 23.00 -17.83 -44.80
C LEU A 11 22.27 -18.06 -43.46
N THR A 12 22.89 -17.70 -42.33
CA THR A 12 22.27 -17.80 -41.00
C THR A 12 21.43 -16.55 -40.66
N ALA A 13 21.69 -15.41 -41.33
CA ALA A 13 20.99 -14.16 -41.08
C ALA A 13 19.63 -14.02 -41.80
N VAL A 14 19.28 -14.91 -42.74
CA VAL A 14 17.99 -14.85 -43.47
C VAL A 14 16.97 -15.88 -42.96
N VAL A 15 17.38 -16.89 -42.19
CA VAL A 15 16.44 -17.87 -41.59
C VAL A 15 15.99 -17.46 -40.17
N ALA A 16 16.76 -16.61 -39.48
CA ALA A 16 16.39 -16.11 -38.15
C ALA A 16 15.30 -15.01 -38.17
N LEU A 17 14.92 -14.50 -39.35
CA LEU A 17 13.91 -13.44 -39.50
C LEU A 17 12.50 -13.96 -39.87
N VAL A 18 12.31 -15.29 -39.94
CA VAL A 18 10.99 -15.89 -40.29
C VAL A 18 10.44 -16.85 -39.21
N VAL A 19 11.18 -17.17 -38.14
CA VAL A 19 10.70 -18.09 -37.07
C VAL A 19 10.35 -17.34 -35.76
N GLY A 20 10.17 -16.02 -35.82
CA GLY A 20 9.67 -15.19 -34.72
C GLY A 20 8.15 -15.17 -34.55
N PHE A 21 7.44 -16.18 -35.07
CA PHE A 21 6.00 -16.37 -34.86
C PHE A 21 5.74 -17.86 -34.68
N LEU A 22 5.12 -18.21 -33.55
CA LEU A 22 4.71 -19.54 -33.07
C LEU A 22 5.69 -20.21 -32.09
N GLY A 23 5.15 -20.49 -30.90
CA GLY A 23 5.89 -20.80 -29.68
C GLY A 23 6.29 -22.26 -29.46
N SER A 24 6.84 -22.44 -28.26
CA SER A 24 6.71 -23.62 -27.39
C SER A 24 7.74 -24.76 -27.48
N TYR A 25 8.48 -24.90 -26.37
CA TYR A 25 9.04 -26.14 -25.76
C TYR A 25 10.16 -26.92 -26.48
N ALA A 26 11.39 -26.83 -25.93
CA ALA A 26 12.25 -27.98 -25.60
C ALA A 26 13.59 -27.49 -25.00
N VAL A 27 13.80 -27.72 -23.69
CA VAL A 27 15.14 -27.72 -23.08
C VAL A 27 15.68 -29.14 -23.25
N PHE A 28 16.73 -29.29 -24.07
CA PHE A 28 17.52 -30.51 -24.12
C PHE A 28 18.70 -30.38 -23.16
N ASP A 29 18.74 -31.35 -22.25
CA ASP A 29 19.81 -31.66 -21.31
C ASP A 29 21.04 -32.22 -22.07
N TYR A 30 22.24 -31.77 -21.72
CA TYR A 30 23.50 -32.39 -22.14
C TYR A 30 24.43 -32.48 -20.92
N GLY A 31 24.38 -33.63 -20.26
CA GLY A 31 25.37 -34.08 -19.29
C GLY A 31 26.40 -35.03 -19.92
N MET A 32 27.68 -34.79 -19.64
CA MET A 32 28.77 -35.78 -19.65
C MET A 32 29.78 -35.36 -18.57
N GLY A 33 30.27 -36.20 -17.65
CA GLY A 33 29.98 -37.62 -17.44
C GLY A 33 30.72 -38.25 -16.25
N PHE A 34 30.54 -39.57 -16.17
CA PHE A 34 31.35 -40.63 -15.53
C PHE A 34 31.51 -40.72 -14.00
N GLY A 35 30.88 -41.77 -13.43
CA GLY A 35 31.66 -42.90 -12.87
C GLY A 35 31.33 -43.42 -11.46
N GLN A 36 30.64 -44.57 -11.40
CA GLN A 36 30.65 -45.64 -10.35
C GLN A 36 30.01 -45.32 -8.96
N SER A 37 29.24 -46.18 -8.28
CA SER A 37 28.85 -47.59 -8.45
C SER A 37 27.50 -47.86 -7.75
N ILE A 38 26.73 -48.79 -8.31
CA ILE A 38 25.46 -49.29 -7.78
C ILE A 38 25.70 -50.63 -7.06
N LYS A 39 25.06 -50.83 -5.90
CA LYS A 39 24.58 -52.16 -5.47
C LYS A 39 23.08 -52.10 -5.25
N THR A 40 22.40 -53.01 -5.94
CA THR A 40 20.96 -53.28 -6.06
C THR A 40 20.44 -54.21 -4.97
N ALA A 41 19.16 -54.06 -4.62
CA ALA A 41 18.15 -55.12 -4.39
C ALA A 41 16.91 -54.48 -3.71
N SER A 42 15.65 -54.82 -3.97
CA SER A 42 14.90 -55.38 -5.09
C SER A 42 13.42 -55.21 -4.70
N LEU A 43 12.55 -54.90 -5.66
CA LEU A 43 11.09 -54.87 -5.53
C LEU A 43 10.49 -56.24 -5.17
N GLU A 44 9.23 -56.24 -4.71
CA GLU A 44 8.04 -56.98 -5.23
C GLU A 44 6.91 -56.85 -4.19
N ASN A 45 5.60 -56.76 -4.46
CA ASN A 45 4.74 -56.65 -5.65
C ASN A 45 3.32 -56.31 -5.14
N GLY A 46 2.49 -55.61 -5.94
CA GLY A 46 1.06 -55.44 -5.63
C GLY A 46 0.33 -54.37 -6.43
N LEU A 47 0.37 -54.47 -7.77
CA LEU A 47 -0.38 -53.62 -8.69
C LEU A 47 -1.90 -53.82 -8.58
N VAL A 48 -2.66 -52.73 -8.52
CA VAL A 48 -4.00 -52.65 -9.10
C VAL A 48 -3.94 -51.62 -10.23
N GLN A 49 -4.17 -52.10 -11.45
CA GLN A 49 -4.37 -51.31 -12.66
C GLN A 49 -5.51 -50.31 -12.47
N LEU A 50 -5.27 -49.04 -12.79
CA LEU A 50 -6.34 -48.09 -13.12
C LEU A 50 -6.20 -47.67 -14.57
N SER A 51 -7.34 -47.69 -15.25
CA SER A 51 -7.57 -47.53 -16.67
C SER A 51 -7.00 -46.22 -17.23
N LYS A 52 -6.70 -46.26 -18.54
CA LYS A 52 -6.39 -45.11 -19.38
C LYS A 52 -7.58 -44.15 -19.44
N ASP A 53 -7.72 -43.29 -18.45
CA ASP A 53 -8.51 -42.07 -18.57
C ASP A 53 -7.58 -40.86 -18.44
N LYS A 54 -7.70 -39.97 -19.45
CA LYS A 54 -6.78 -38.89 -19.81
C LYS A 54 -6.30 -38.06 -18.61
N ILE A 55 -5.04 -38.26 -18.23
CA ILE A 55 -4.27 -37.29 -17.46
C ILE A 55 -4.02 -36.09 -18.39
N ILE A 56 -4.48 -34.90 -18.00
CA ILE A 56 -4.16 -33.65 -18.69
C ILE A 56 -2.75 -33.23 -18.21
N PRO A 57 -1.72 -33.19 -19.07
CA PRO A 57 -0.41 -32.71 -18.67
C PRO A 57 -0.41 -31.16 -18.66
N GLY A 58 0.10 -30.55 -17.59
CA GLY A 58 0.59 -29.17 -17.66
C GLY A 58 -0.33 -28.04 -17.17
N ARG A 59 -1.15 -28.25 -16.13
CA ARG A 59 -1.71 -27.12 -15.35
C ARG A 59 -1.22 -27.24 -13.91
N PHE A 60 -0.35 -26.31 -13.51
CA PHE A 60 0.01 -26.11 -12.10
C PHE A 60 -1.28 -25.97 -11.28
N VAL A 61 -1.37 -26.68 -10.15
CA VAL A 61 -2.42 -26.45 -9.16
C VAL A 61 -2.26 -24.99 -8.70
N PRO A 62 -3.27 -24.12 -8.82
CA PRO A 62 -3.17 -22.77 -8.28
C PRO A 62 -2.85 -22.86 -6.78
N ILE A 63 -1.84 -22.10 -6.33
CA ILE A 63 -1.31 -22.07 -4.94
C ILE A 63 -2.42 -21.75 -3.89
N SER A 64 -3.60 -21.32 -4.34
CA SER A 64 -4.73 -20.88 -3.52
C SER A 64 -5.57 -21.98 -2.85
N PHE A 65 -5.54 -23.23 -3.33
CA PHE A 65 -6.31 -24.32 -2.71
C PHE A 65 -5.42 -25.28 -1.91
N ARG A 66 -5.90 -25.73 -0.74
CA ARG A 66 -5.23 -26.75 0.10
C ARG A 66 -6.01 -28.08 0.09
N PRO A 67 -5.97 -28.87 -1.01
CA PRO A 67 -6.70 -30.13 -1.07
C PRO A 67 -6.12 -31.16 -0.08
N PRO A 68 -6.96 -32.01 0.53
CA PRO A 68 -6.50 -32.98 1.51
C PRO A 68 -5.66 -34.08 0.85
N LYS A 69 -4.61 -34.56 1.54
CA LYS A 69 -3.74 -35.65 1.08
C LYS A 69 -4.51 -36.94 0.79
N VAL A 70 -5.60 -37.17 1.51
CA VAL A 70 -6.53 -38.29 1.32
C VAL A 70 -7.96 -37.76 1.38
N GLY A 71 -8.80 -38.16 0.43
CA GLY A 71 -10.21 -37.76 0.37
C GLY A 71 -10.53 -36.85 -0.81
N LYS A 72 -11.75 -36.31 -0.82
CA LYS A 72 -12.30 -35.46 -1.89
C LYS A 72 -12.38 -34.01 -1.43
N MET A 73 -12.33 -33.05 -2.35
CA MET A 73 -12.63 -31.64 -2.11
C MET A 73 -13.15 -30.98 -3.38
N ILE A 74 -13.96 -29.95 -3.24
CA ILE A 74 -14.31 -29.01 -4.30
C ILE A 74 -13.54 -27.70 -4.07
N GLY A 75 -12.79 -27.23 -5.05
CA GLY A 75 -12.24 -25.86 -5.08
C GLY A 75 -13.01 -25.01 -6.08
N ILE A 76 -13.43 -23.82 -5.69
CA ILE A 76 -14.20 -22.89 -6.51
C ILE A 76 -13.46 -21.57 -6.58
N ASP A 77 -13.06 -21.19 -7.78
CA ASP A 77 -12.46 -19.90 -8.08
C ASP A 77 -13.49 -19.01 -8.77
N LEU A 78 -14.06 -18.08 -8.01
CA LEU A 78 -15.09 -17.17 -8.49
C LEU A 78 -14.54 -16.06 -9.40
N SER A 79 -13.23 -15.78 -9.34
CA SER A 79 -12.60 -14.81 -10.25
C SER A 79 -12.40 -15.42 -11.63
N ASN A 80 -11.98 -16.68 -11.68
CA ASN A 80 -11.84 -17.42 -12.93
C ASN A 80 -13.13 -18.11 -13.39
N MET A 81 -14.21 -18.03 -12.60
CA MET A 81 -15.48 -18.71 -12.85
C MET A 81 -15.27 -20.21 -13.11
N GLU A 82 -14.46 -20.87 -12.27
CA GLU A 82 -14.07 -22.28 -12.42
C GLU A 82 -14.29 -23.07 -11.12
N LEU A 83 -14.83 -24.28 -11.24
CA LEU A 83 -14.97 -25.26 -10.15
C LEU A 83 -14.09 -26.47 -10.46
N THR A 84 -13.17 -26.81 -9.56
CA THR A 84 -12.25 -27.94 -9.69
C THR A 84 -12.50 -29.01 -8.64
N LEU A 85 -12.55 -30.27 -9.07
CA LEU A 85 -12.65 -31.43 -8.21
C LEU A 85 -11.25 -31.94 -7.86
N PHE A 86 -10.98 -32.12 -6.57
CA PHE A 86 -9.73 -32.66 -6.06
C PHE A 86 -9.95 -34.00 -5.39
N GLN A 87 -9.04 -34.95 -5.64
CA GLN A 87 -9.00 -36.22 -4.94
C GLN A 87 -7.56 -36.58 -4.59
N ASN A 88 -7.29 -36.84 -3.31
CA ASN A 88 -5.95 -37.19 -2.79
C ASN A 88 -4.87 -36.18 -3.25
N ALA A 89 -5.11 -34.90 -2.96
CA ALA A 89 -4.31 -33.74 -3.34
C ALA A 89 -4.18 -33.44 -4.86
N LEU A 90 -4.75 -34.25 -5.73
CA LEU A 90 -4.65 -34.06 -7.19
C LEU A 90 -5.93 -33.47 -7.77
N ALA A 91 -5.79 -32.46 -8.63
CA ALA A 91 -6.89 -31.97 -9.46
C ALA A 91 -7.32 -33.06 -10.45
N ARG A 92 -8.62 -33.37 -10.48
CA ARG A 92 -9.21 -34.40 -11.35
C ARG A 92 -9.82 -33.79 -12.60
N LYS A 93 -10.72 -32.83 -12.40
CA LYS A 93 -11.47 -32.19 -13.49
C LYS A 93 -11.95 -30.82 -13.05
N SER A 94 -12.02 -29.89 -13.98
CA SER A 94 -12.51 -28.53 -13.78
C SER A 94 -13.71 -28.27 -14.68
N TYR A 95 -14.65 -27.48 -14.18
CA TYR A 95 -15.91 -27.14 -14.82
C TYR A 95 -16.07 -25.63 -14.83
N LYS A 96 -16.66 -25.10 -15.90
CA LYS A 96 -16.94 -23.68 -16.00
C LYS A 96 -18.20 -23.35 -15.19
N ILE A 97 -18.10 -22.32 -14.36
CA ILE A 97 -19.24 -21.75 -13.66
C ILE A 97 -20.02 -20.88 -14.64
N VAL A 98 -21.31 -21.17 -14.79
CA VAL A 98 -22.23 -20.43 -15.67
C VAL A 98 -22.62 -19.11 -15.02
N SER A 99 -22.96 -19.13 -13.73
CA SER A 99 -23.26 -17.92 -12.96
C SER A 99 -22.98 -18.11 -11.46
N LYS A 100 -22.79 -16.98 -10.78
CA LYS A 100 -22.59 -16.89 -9.32
C LYS A 100 -23.45 -15.77 -8.74
N GLY A 101 -23.65 -15.78 -7.42
CA GLY A 101 -24.23 -14.65 -6.69
C GLY A 101 -23.42 -13.35 -6.89
N ALA A 102 -24.13 -12.24 -7.10
CA ALA A 102 -23.52 -10.96 -7.44
C ALA A 102 -22.76 -10.34 -6.26
N VAL A 103 -21.56 -9.80 -6.54
CA VAL A 103 -20.68 -9.17 -5.55
C VAL A 103 -21.37 -7.98 -4.88
N GLY A 104 -21.31 -7.90 -3.55
CA GLY A 104 -21.95 -6.84 -2.76
C GLY A 104 -23.47 -6.91 -2.66
N SER A 105 -24.10 -7.94 -3.25
CA SER A 105 -25.53 -8.18 -3.06
C SER A 105 -25.80 -8.93 -1.76
N PRO A 106 -27.03 -8.87 -1.18
CA PRO A 106 -27.44 -9.74 -0.07
C PRO A 106 -27.32 -11.24 -0.37
N TRP A 107 -27.05 -11.56 -1.63
CA TRP A 107 -27.01 -12.86 -2.22
C TRP A 107 -25.67 -13.11 -2.91
N GLU A 108 -24.60 -12.48 -2.42
CA GLU A 108 -23.25 -12.75 -2.88
C GLU A 108 -22.86 -14.21 -2.58
N THR A 109 -22.06 -14.81 -3.47
CA THR A 109 -21.54 -16.16 -3.24
C THR A 109 -20.54 -16.11 -2.09
N PRO A 110 -20.75 -16.88 -1.01
CA PRO A 110 -19.93 -16.74 0.19
C PRO A 110 -18.54 -17.36 -0.03
N VAL A 111 -17.49 -16.54 0.07
CA VAL A 111 -16.08 -16.96 0.04
C VAL A 111 -15.72 -17.62 1.37
N GLY A 112 -14.90 -18.68 1.36
CA GLY A 112 -14.47 -19.38 2.57
C GLY A 112 -14.41 -20.91 2.42
N ASN A 113 -14.21 -21.59 3.56
CA ASN A 113 -14.18 -23.05 3.61
C ASN A 113 -15.47 -23.58 4.22
N TYR A 114 -16.11 -24.49 3.50
CA TYR A 114 -17.41 -25.08 3.79
C TYR A 114 -17.35 -26.59 3.60
N LYS A 115 -18.50 -27.23 3.72
CA LYS A 115 -18.71 -28.63 3.40
C LYS A 115 -20.10 -28.82 2.79
N ILE A 116 -20.28 -29.86 2.00
CA ILE A 116 -21.60 -30.20 1.48
C ILE A 116 -22.51 -30.62 2.64
N LEU A 117 -23.54 -29.83 2.91
CA LEU A 117 -24.51 -30.04 3.98
C LEU A 117 -25.64 -30.97 3.54
N THR A 118 -26.12 -30.81 2.31
CA THR A 118 -27.19 -31.63 1.76
C THR A 118 -26.97 -31.90 0.28
N LYS A 119 -27.52 -33.02 -0.21
CA LYS A 119 -27.54 -33.40 -1.63
C LYS A 119 -28.95 -33.83 -2.02
N ARG A 120 -29.53 -33.19 -3.06
CA ARG A 120 -30.85 -33.54 -3.59
C ARG A 120 -30.82 -33.49 -5.11
N GLN A 121 -31.42 -34.48 -5.77
CA GLN A 121 -31.56 -34.47 -7.24
C GLN A 121 -32.45 -33.32 -7.73
N SER A 122 -33.39 -32.87 -6.91
CA SER A 122 -34.22 -31.69 -7.15
C SER A 122 -34.53 -31.00 -5.83
N HIS A 123 -34.31 -29.69 -5.77
CA HIS A 123 -34.65 -28.86 -4.61
C HIS A 123 -35.51 -27.68 -5.06
N LEU A 124 -36.65 -27.47 -4.40
CA LEU A 124 -37.48 -26.29 -4.64
C LEU A 124 -36.93 -25.13 -3.81
N SER A 125 -36.45 -24.08 -4.46
CA SER A 125 -36.04 -22.84 -3.79
C SER A 125 -37.30 -22.01 -3.48
N PRO A 126 -37.68 -21.83 -2.21
CA PRO A 126 -38.85 -21.02 -1.85
C PRO A 126 -38.63 -19.52 -2.08
N ILE A 127 -37.38 -19.08 -2.26
CA ILE A 127 -37.04 -17.67 -2.46
C ILE A 127 -37.08 -17.35 -3.96
N ALA A 128 -36.42 -18.19 -4.78
CA ALA A 128 -36.39 -17.99 -6.23
C ALA A 128 -37.62 -18.58 -6.94
N HIS A 129 -38.48 -19.34 -6.24
CA HIS A 129 -39.66 -20.01 -6.78
C HIS A 129 -39.39 -20.97 -7.95
N VAL A 130 -38.17 -21.52 -8.00
CA VAL A 130 -37.73 -22.46 -9.05
C VAL A 130 -37.23 -23.77 -8.45
N ARG A 131 -37.26 -24.85 -9.24
CA ARG A 131 -36.58 -26.10 -8.88
C ARG A 131 -35.15 -26.07 -9.42
N ILE A 132 -34.18 -26.25 -8.53
CA ILE A 132 -32.78 -26.41 -8.88
C ILE A 132 -32.41 -27.90 -8.87
N PRO A 133 -31.95 -28.47 -10.00
CA PRO A 133 -31.54 -29.87 -10.06
C PRO A 133 -30.12 -30.06 -9.50
N TRP A 134 -29.82 -31.29 -9.06
CA TRP A 134 -28.49 -31.67 -8.56
C TRP A 134 -27.97 -30.75 -7.44
N ALA A 135 -28.88 -30.28 -6.59
CA ALA A 135 -28.64 -29.27 -5.59
C ALA A 135 -27.76 -29.82 -4.45
N MET A 136 -26.62 -29.16 -4.25
CA MET A 136 -25.65 -29.46 -3.19
C MET A 136 -25.46 -28.21 -2.33
N GLN A 137 -26.08 -28.19 -1.15
CA GLN A 137 -26.01 -27.03 -0.25
C GLN A 137 -24.64 -26.98 0.43
N PHE A 138 -24.01 -25.82 0.51
CA PHE A 138 -22.72 -25.68 1.21
C PHE A 138 -22.71 -24.56 2.26
N PHE A 139 -23.57 -23.55 2.14
CA PHE A 139 -23.69 -22.49 3.15
C PHE A 139 -25.04 -21.80 3.07
N GLY A 140 -25.77 -21.61 4.18
CA GLY A 140 -27.01 -20.83 4.18
C GLY A 140 -27.99 -21.23 3.06
N ASN A 141 -28.31 -20.30 2.17
CA ASN A 141 -29.13 -20.54 0.97
C ASN A 141 -28.32 -20.77 -0.33
N SER A 142 -27.01 -20.98 -0.21
CA SER A 142 -26.08 -21.19 -1.32
C SER A 142 -25.94 -22.67 -1.66
N PHE A 143 -26.15 -22.98 -2.93
CA PHE A 143 -26.05 -24.32 -3.51
C PHE A 143 -25.08 -24.35 -4.69
N ILE A 144 -24.48 -25.51 -4.95
CA ILE A 144 -23.95 -25.86 -6.28
C ILE A 144 -25.06 -26.64 -6.99
N HIS A 145 -25.45 -26.24 -8.20
CA HIS A 145 -26.59 -26.86 -8.90
C HIS A 145 -26.52 -26.73 -10.43
N GLY A 146 -27.36 -27.51 -11.12
CA GLY A 146 -27.55 -27.46 -12.57
C GLY A 146 -28.56 -26.39 -13.02
N ASP A 147 -29.04 -26.47 -14.25
CA ASP A 147 -29.92 -25.45 -14.84
C ASP A 147 -31.29 -25.41 -14.11
N PRO A 148 -31.67 -24.27 -13.51
CA PRO A 148 -32.94 -24.14 -12.79
C PRO A 148 -34.14 -24.26 -13.74
N VAL A 149 -35.21 -24.91 -13.28
CA VAL A 149 -36.45 -25.13 -14.03
C VAL A 149 -37.63 -24.45 -13.34
N GLU A 150 -38.36 -23.65 -14.11
CA GLU A 150 -39.63 -23.03 -13.71
C GLU A 150 -40.79 -23.78 -14.42
N GLY A 151 -41.60 -24.51 -13.66
CA GLY A 151 -42.71 -25.30 -14.23
C GLY A 151 -42.27 -26.34 -15.28
N ASP A 152 -43.10 -26.53 -16.32
CA ASP A 152 -42.93 -27.59 -17.34
C ASP A 152 -42.25 -27.13 -18.65
N MET A 153 -41.70 -25.91 -18.75
CA MET A 153 -41.11 -25.45 -20.03
C MET A 153 -39.90 -24.52 -19.94
N LYS A 154 -38.91 -24.84 -20.80
CA LYS A 154 -37.62 -24.18 -21.04
C LYS A 154 -37.76 -22.69 -21.37
N SER A 155 -37.34 -21.83 -20.44
CA SER A 155 -36.90 -20.47 -20.73
C SER A 155 -35.74 -20.14 -19.77
N ILE A 156 -34.57 -20.72 -20.07
CA ILE A 156 -33.33 -20.62 -19.29
C ILE A 156 -32.87 -19.15 -19.14
N ASP A 157 -33.16 -18.29 -20.11
CA ASP A 157 -32.61 -16.93 -20.16
C ASP A 157 -33.29 -15.95 -19.18
N LYS A 158 -34.55 -16.18 -18.81
CA LYS A 158 -35.24 -15.36 -17.79
C LYS A 158 -34.85 -15.72 -16.36
N VAL A 159 -34.50 -16.98 -16.13
CA VAL A 159 -34.23 -17.53 -14.78
C VAL A 159 -32.78 -17.33 -14.36
N ARG A 160 -31.83 -17.28 -15.32
CA ARG A 160 -30.39 -17.07 -15.03
C ARG A 160 -30.08 -15.78 -14.24
N GLY A 161 -30.93 -14.75 -14.33
CA GLY A 161 -30.82 -13.53 -13.52
C GLY A 161 -31.47 -13.60 -12.14
N SER A 162 -32.31 -14.61 -11.88
CA SER A 162 -33.20 -14.69 -10.70
C SER A 162 -32.74 -15.70 -9.64
N VAL A 163 -31.81 -16.61 -9.97
CA VAL A 163 -31.27 -17.63 -9.03
C VAL A 163 -29.97 -17.18 -8.35
N GLY A 164 -29.59 -15.91 -8.52
CA GLY A 164 -28.48 -15.26 -7.82
C GLY A 164 -28.74 -15.07 -6.33
N LEU A 165 -28.93 -16.17 -5.60
CA LEU A 165 -29.08 -16.30 -4.14
C LEU A 165 -27.78 -16.83 -3.50
N GLY A 166 -26.62 -16.37 -3.97
CA GLY A 166 -25.30 -16.83 -3.52
C GLY A 166 -24.93 -18.24 -4.00
N SER A 167 -25.67 -18.79 -4.98
CA SER A 167 -25.47 -20.14 -5.51
C SER A 167 -24.53 -20.15 -6.71
N ILE A 168 -23.88 -21.30 -6.92
CA ILE A 168 -22.97 -21.59 -8.02
C ILE A 168 -23.71 -22.46 -9.02
N HIS A 169 -23.89 -21.91 -10.20
CA HIS A 169 -24.61 -22.55 -11.28
C HIS A 169 -23.63 -23.17 -12.28
N LEU A 170 -23.80 -24.46 -12.56
CA LEU A 170 -23.10 -25.20 -13.60
C LEU A 170 -24.10 -25.61 -14.69
N LEU A 171 -23.60 -25.97 -15.88
CA LEU A 171 -24.44 -26.68 -16.84
C LEU A 171 -24.92 -28.00 -16.25
N ASP A 172 -26.11 -28.47 -16.63
CA ASP A 172 -26.71 -29.69 -16.08
C ASP A 172 -25.79 -30.92 -16.16
N GLU A 173 -25.09 -31.09 -17.28
CA GLU A 173 -24.14 -32.20 -17.48
C GLU A 173 -22.96 -32.15 -16.49
N ASP A 174 -22.42 -30.95 -16.24
CA ASP A 174 -21.34 -30.71 -15.30
C ASP A 174 -21.82 -30.89 -13.86
N ALA A 175 -23.02 -30.37 -13.54
CA ALA A 175 -23.63 -30.51 -12.23
C ALA A 175 -23.88 -31.99 -11.86
N ILE A 176 -24.28 -32.83 -12.82
CA ILE A 176 -24.43 -34.28 -12.61
C ILE A 176 -23.10 -34.92 -12.21
N GLU A 177 -22.01 -34.56 -12.88
CA GLU A 177 -20.69 -35.13 -12.57
C GLU A 177 -20.18 -34.68 -11.20
N VAL A 178 -20.30 -33.38 -10.88
CA VAL A 178 -19.95 -32.84 -9.55
C VAL A 178 -20.84 -33.47 -8.48
N TYR A 179 -22.12 -33.68 -8.75
CA TYR A 179 -23.05 -34.36 -7.84
C TYR A 179 -22.68 -35.83 -7.63
N LYS A 180 -22.23 -36.55 -8.65
CA LYS A 180 -21.77 -37.95 -8.49
C LYS A 180 -20.44 -38.04 -7.74
N PHE A 181 -19.55 -37.06 -7.95
CA PHE A 181 -18.26 -37.04 -7.29
C PHE A 181 -18.37 -36.78 -5.79
N THR A 182 -19.22 -35.85 -5.39
CA THR A 182 -19.31 -35.37 -4.00
C THR A 182 -20.11 -36.28 -3.10
N ASP A 183 -19.84 -36.22 -1.80
CA ASP A 183 -20.62 -36.82 -0.71
C ASP A 183 -21.02 -35.72 0.29
N ILE A 184 -21.98 -35.99 1.18
CA ILE A 184 -22.19 -35.11 2.35
C ILE A 184 -20.88 -35.01 3.13
N ASP A 185 -20.61 -33.85 3.70
CA ASP A 185 -19.35 -33.46 4.35
C ASP A 185 -18.13 -33.31 3.42
N THR A 186 -18.28 -33.46 2.10
CA THR A 186 -17.18 -33.14 1.17
C THR A 186 -16.77 -31.67 1.35
N PRO A 187 -15.50 -31.38 1.66
CA PRO A 187 -15.00 -30.01 1.79
C PRO A 187 -15.19 -29.19 0.51
N VAL A 188 -15.57 -27.94 0.69
CA VAL A 188 -15.76 -26.95 -0.38
C VAL A 188 -14.96 -25.71 -0.03
N SER A 189 -13.98 -25.33 -0.85
CA SER A 189 -13.19 -24.12 -0.67
C SER A 189 -13.56 -23.13 -1.78
N VAL A 190 -14.09 -21.97 -1.41
CA VAL A 190 -14.51 -20.92 -2.33
C VAL A 190 -13.57 -19.74 -2.17
N ILE A 191 -12.94 -19.31 -3.26
CA ILE A 191 -12.05 -18.16 -3.32
C ILE A 191 -12.58 -17.15 -4.37
N GLU A 192 -12.40 -15.87 -4.09
CA GLU A 192 -12.59 -14.80 -5.08
C GLU A 192 -11.46 -13.78 -4.89
N PRO A 193 -10.30 -13.97 -5.54
CA PRO A 193 -9.28 -12.94 -5.57
C PRO A 193 -9.82 -11.72 -6.32
N ARG A 194 -10.40 -10.74 -5.58
CA ARG A 194 -10.78 -9.43 -6.12
C ARG A 194 -9.52 -8.66 -6.54
N ALA A 195 -9.63 -7.58 -7.30
CA ALA A 195 -8.48 -6.80 -7.80
C ALA A 195 -7.44 -6.42 -6.72
N SER A 196 -7.83 -6.32 -5.45
CA SER A 196 -6.90 -6.19 -4.33
C SER A 196 -6.07 -7.46 -4.06
N HIS A 197 -6.63 -8.65 -4.24
CA HIS A 197 -5.94 -9.94 -4.18
C HIS A 197 -5.22 -10.35 -5.47
N ALA A 198 -5.67 -9.94 -6.66
CA ALA A 198 -4.87 -10.14 -7.88
C ALA A 198 -3.60 -9.26 -7.83
N ALA A 199 -3.71 -8.04 -7.28
CA ALA A 199 -2.54 -7.26 -6.92
C ALA A 199 -1.73 -7.94 -5.80
N THR A 200 -2.35 -8.36 -4.68
CA THR A 200 -1.62 -8.97 -3.55
C THR A 200 -0.96 -10.33 -3.89
N LEU A 201 -1.56 -11.15 -4.76
CA LEU A 201 -0.99 -12.43 -5.21
C LEU A 201 -0.01 -12.27 -6.37
N ALA A 202 -0.19 -11.30 -7.26
CA ALA A 202 0.81 -10.96 -8.28
C ALA A 202 2.04 -10.28 -7.69
N ILE A 203 1.87 -9.55 -6.57
CA ILE A 203 2.96 -8.99 -5.75
C ILE A 203 3.80 -10.14 -5.15
N ALA A 204 3.17 -11.17 -4.58
CA ALA A 204 3.87 -12.34 -4.04
C ALA A 204 4.68 -13.18 -5.06
N GLU A 205 4.40 -13.06 -6.38
CA GLU A 205 5.14 -13.77 -7.45
C GLU A 205 6.10 -12.87 -8.24
N LEU A 206 6.04 -11.54 -8.05
CA LEU A 206 6.96 -10.57 -8.67
C LEU A 206 7.91 -10.01 -7.59
N GLY A 207 8.86 -10.84 -7.14
CA GLY A 207 10.06 -10.43 -6.39
C GLY A 207 9.93 -9.16 -5.54
N ASP A 208 9.28 -9.29 -4.38
CA ASP A 208 8.86 -8.19 -3.52
C ASP A 208 9.96 -7.24 -3.04
N VAL A 209 9.69 -5.93 -3.15
CA VAL A 209 10.19 -4.92 -2.22
C VAL A 209 9.49 -5.16 -0.87
N ASN A 210 10.10 -5.98 -0.01
CA ASN A 210 9.59 -6.27 1.32
C ASN A 210 9.76 -5.05 2.23
N VAL A 211 8.80 -4.13 2.31
CA VAL A 211 8.77 -3.14 3.39
C VAL A 211 8.49 -3.90 4.70
N GLU A 212 9.50 -4.18 5.52
CA GLU A 212 9.33 -4.83 6.82
C GLU A 212 9.38 -3.82 7.97
N PHE A 213 8.55 -4.00 8.99
CA PHE A 213 8.76 -3.29 10.25
C PHE A 213 9.99 -3.86 10.96
N LYS A 214 11.14 -3.16 10.91
CA LYS A 214 12.33 -3.55 11.67
C LYS A 214 12.16 -3.12 13.13
N SER A 215 11.78 -4.09 13.97
CA SER A 215 11.60 -3.93 15.43
C SER A 215 12.90 -3.66 16.22
N ALA A 216 14.09 -3.73 15.60
CA ALA A 216 15.34 -3.89 16.34
C ALA A 216 15.89 -2.60 16.98
N THR A 217 15.48 -1.40 16.52
CA THR A 217 16.07 -0.12 16.96
C THR A 217 15.15 0.72 17.85
N VAL A 218 13.82 0.57 17.75
CA VAL A 218 12.85 1.31 18.57
C VAL A 218 12.26 0.40 19.64
N LYS A 219 12.33 0.82 20.90
CA LYS A 219 11.79 0.05 22.01
C LYS A 219 10.26 0.05 21.98
N PRO A 220 9.58 -1.12 22.01
CA PRO A 220 8.12 -1.18 22.07
C PRO A 220 7.52 -0.38 23.23
N PRO A 221 6.40 0.33 23.02
CA PRO A 221 5.77 1.14 24.05
C PRO A 221 5.23 0.25 25.18
N LYS A 222 5.30 0.74 26.42
CA LYS A 222 4.61 0.09 27.54
C LYS A 222 3.11 0.40 27.45
N LEU A 223 2.33 -0.60 27.08
CA LEU A 223 0.87 -0.50 26.98
C LEU A 223 0.19 -0.98 28.27
N THR A 224 -0.91 -0.31 28.62
CA THR A 224 -1.76 -0.71 29.75
C THR A 224 -2.64 -1.92 29.43
N SER A 225 -2.82 -2.23 28.14
CA SER A 225 -3.54 -3.41 27.67
C SER A 225 -2.95 -4.72 28.18
N LEU A 226 -3.82 -5.60 28.68
CA LEU A 226 -3.44 -6.92 29.17
C LEU A 226 -3.15 -7.91 28.03
N SER A 227 -3.91 -7.79 26.95
CA SER A 227 -3.76 -8.56 25.72
C SER A 227 -3.89 -7.65 24.52
N TYR A 228 -3.01 -7.80 23.53
CA TYR A 228 -3.11 -7.07 22.27
C TYR A 228 -2.40 -7.81 21.13
N ILE A 229 -2.84 -7.49 19.91
CA ILE A 229 -2.11 -7.79 18.68
C ILE A 229 -2.21 -6.59 17.73
N VAL A 230 -1.08 -6.26 17.11
CA VAL A 230 -0.94 -5.25 16.08
C VAL A 230 -0.33 -5.95 14.88
N GLN A 231 -1.02 -5.95 13.74
CA GLN A 231 -0.59 -6.72 12.59
C GLN A 231 -0.76 -5.92 11.30
N ASP A 232 0.26 -5.97 10.45
CA ASP A 232 0.16 -5.56 9.06
C ASP A 232 -0.69 -6.58 8.30
N LEU A 233 -1.83 -6.14 7.78
CA LEU A 233 -2.81 -6.99 7.14
C LEU A 233 -2.43 -7.38 5.71
N SER A 234 -1.54 -6.64 5.05
CA SER A 234 -1.10 -6.97 3.69
C SER A 234 -0.11 -8.13 3.70
N THR A 235 0.86 -8.09 4.61
CA THR A 235 1.93 -9.10 4.74
C THR A 235 1.58 -10.21 5.74
N GLY A 236 0.69 -9.94 6.70
CA GLY A 236 0.45 -10.81 7.84
C GLY A 236 1.51 -10.71 8.95
N GLN A 237 2.49 -9.80 8.82
CA GLN A 237 3.53 -9.59 9.82
C GLN A 237 2.95 -9.05 11.13
N THR A 238 3.11 -9.79 12.22
CA THR A 238 2.78 -9.29 13.57
C THR A 238 3.84 -8.28 14.02
N LEU A 239 3.40 -7.07 14.34
CA LEU A 239 4.24 -5.92 14.66
C LEU A 239 4.45 -5.76 16.17
N LEU A 240 3.38 -5.95 16.93
CA LEU A 240 3.38 -5.96 18.39
C LEU A 240 2.37 -6.99 18.87
N GLU A 241 2.73 -7.79 19.87
CA GLU A 241 1.77 -8.65 20.56
C GLU A 241 2.10 -8.80 22.03
N LYS A 242 1.06 -9.10 22.81
CA LYS A 242 1.17 -9.52 24.20
C LYS A 242 -0.03 -10.40 24.51
N ASN A 243 0.24 -11.63 24.91
CA ASN A 243 -0.79 -12.62 25.24
C ASN A 243 -1.92 -12.71 24.20
N PRO A 244 -1.63 -12.77 22.88
CA PRO A 244 -2.66 -12.62 21.83
C PRO A 244 -3.76 -13.68 21.90
N GLU A 245 -3.48 -14.84 22.49
CA GLU A 245 -4.43 -15.96 22.68
C GLU A 245 -5.13 -15.97 24.04
N LYS A 246 -4.99 -14.90 24.84
CA LYS A 246 -5.67 -14.81 26.15
C LYS A 246 -7.15 -14.54 25.97
N ILE A 247 -7.97 -15.47 26.47
CA ILE A 247 -9.43 -15.36 26.46
C ILE A 247 -9.85 -14.28 27.47
N LEU A 248 -10.53 -13.25 26.98
CA LEU A 248 -11.02 -12.12 27.77
C LEU A 248 -12.43 -11.71 27.32
N PRO A 249 -13.25 -11.15 28.22
CA PRO A 249 -14.50 -10.50 27.83
C PRO A 249 -14.20 -9.35 26.85
N ILE A 250 -14.97 -9.25 25.76
CA ILE A 250 -14.69 -8.28 24.67
C ILE A 250 -15.66 -7.10 24.61
N ALA A 251 -16.69 -7.13 25.44
CA ALA A 251 -17.75 -6.13 25.47
C ALA A 251 -18.33 -5.85 24.06
N SER A 252 -18.64 -4.58 23.78
CA SER A 252 -19.27 -4.14 22.53
C SER A 252 -18.47 -4.35 21.25
N VAL A 253 -17.21 -4.81 21.30
CA VAL A 253 -16.52 -5.32 20.11
C VAL A 253 -17.32 -6.48 19.48
N SER A 254 -18.11 -7.20 20.28
CA SER A 254 -19.06 -8.24 19.83
C SER A 254 -19.98 -7.78 18.69
N LYS A 255 -20.33 -6.49 18.65
CA LYS A 255 -21.26 -5.94 17.65
C LYS A 255 -20.70 -5.97 16.22
N LEU A 256 -19.38 -6.13 16.05
CA LEU A 256 -18.78 -6.41 14.74
C LEU A 256 -19.25 -7.76 14.19
N MET A 257 -19.31 -8.80 15.03
CA MET A 257 -19.86 -10.11 14.64
C MET A 257 -21.36 -10.03 14.41
N THR A 258 -22.09 -9.30 15.25
CA THR A 258 -23.53 -9.07 15.09
C THR A 258 -23.85 -8.42 13.74
N ALA A 259 -23.09 -7.39 13.37
CA ALA A 259 -23.24 -6.74 12.07
C ALA A 259 -22.93 -7.74 10.93
N ALA A 260 -21.83 -8.50 11.03
CA ALA A 260 -21.49 -9.52 10.04
C ALA A 260 -22.63 -10.49 9.80
N VAL A 261 -23.10 -11.16 10.85
CA VAL A 261 -24.17 -12.17 10.80
C VAL A 261 -25.48 -11.57 10.30
N ALA A 262 -25.87 -10.40 10.79
CA ALA A 262 -27.10 -9.74 10.36
C ALA A 262 -27.11 -9.47 8.84
N THR A 263 -25.98 -9.06 8.25
CA THR A 263 -25.90 -8.86 6.78
C THR A 263 -25.98 -10.16 5.97
N GLU A 264 -25.81 -11.31 6.60
CA GLU A 264 -25.74 -12.61 5.92
C GLU A 264 -27.04 -13.40 6.02
N ILE A 265 -27.75 -13.27 7.14
CA ILE A 265 -28.92 -14.11 7.42
C ILE A 265 -30.24 -13.33 7.39
N LEU A 266 -30.20 -12.00 7.34
CA LEU A 266 -31.37 -11.13 7.30
C LEU A 266 -31.52 -10.45 5.94
N ASP A 267 -32.76 -10.22 5.53
CA ASP A 267 -33.06 -9.30 4.43
C ASP A 267 -33.04 -7.86 4.95
N THR A 268 -31.91 -7.18 4.75
CA THR A 268 -31.65 -5.85 5.33
C THR A 268 -32.57 -4.74 4.80
N LYS A 269 -33.32 -5.00 3.72
CA LYS A 269 -34.29 -4.06 3.15
C LYS A 269 -35.66 -4.15 3.80
N LYS A 270 -35.94 -5.18 4.61
CA LYS A 270 -37.22 -5.33 5.30
C LYS A 270 -37.33 -4.39 6.49
N VAL A 271 -38.59 -4.10 6.84
CA VAL A 271 -38.94 -3.35 8.04
C VAL A 271 -39.07 -4.32 9.21
N THR A 272 -38.46 -3.97 10.34
CA THR A 272 -38.65 -4.62 11.63
C THR A 272 -39.24 -3.65 12.65
N THR A 273 -39.79 -4.19 13.74
CA THR A 273 -40.40 -3.42 14.83
C THR A 273 -39.59 -3.64 16.11
N VAL A 274 -39.32 -2.56 16.84
CA VAL A 274 -38.63 -2.63 18.14
C VAL A 274 -39.56 -3.30 19.15
N SER A 275 -39.19 -4.48 19.64
CA SER A 275 -39.98 -5.19 20.64
C SER A 275 -39.90 -4.51 22.02
N PRO A 276 -40.90 -4.72 22.92
CA PRO A 276 -40.80 -4.25 24.30
C PRO A 276 -39.55 -4.78 25.02
N LYS A 277 -39.16 -6.03 24.75
CA LYS A 277 -37.97 -6.65 25.33
C LYS A 277 -36.69 -5.94 24.86
N ALA A 278 -36.54 -5.74 23.56
CA ALA A 278 -35.39 -5.04 23.00
C ALA A 278 -35.30 -3.58 23.50
N ALA A 279 -36.43 -2.89 23.65
CA ALA A 279 -36.50 -1.53 24.18
C ALA A 279 -36.06 -1.41 25.66
N LEU A 280 -36.21 -2.48 26.45
CA LEU A 280 -35.81 -2.57 27.86
C LEU A 280 -34.35 -2.99 28.07
N THR A 281 -33.63 -3.34 26.99
CA THR A 281 -32.21 -3.70 27.06
C THR A 281 -31.39 -2.58 27.68
N PHE A 282 -30.50 -2.93 28.61
CA PHE A 282 -29.68 -1.99 29.36
C PHE A 282 -28.84 -1.07 28.45
N GLY A 283 -28.80 0.22 28.79
CA GLY A 283 -28.09 1.27 28.05
C GLY A 283 -29.03 2.25 27.32
N SER A 284 -28.63 3.51 27.22
CA SER A 284 -29.41 4.58 26.57
C SER A 284 -29.09 4.78 25.08
N ALA A 285 -27.98 4.22 24.58
CA ALA A 285 -27.51 4.38 23.21
C ALA A 285 -28.56 3.93 22.16
N GLY A 286 -28.69 4.69 21.07
CA GLY A 286 -29.64 4.49 19.98
C GLY A 286 -31.04 5.06 20.21
N TYR A 287 -31.45 5.25 21.47
CA TYR A 287 -32.76 5.79 21.89
C TYR A 287 -34.01 5.09 21.32
N LEU A 288 -33.89 3.83 20.88
CA LEU A 288 -34.99 3.05 20.30
C LEU A 288 -36.10 2.78 21.32
N LYS A 289 -37.36 3.04 20.93
CA LYS A 289 -38.57 2.85 21.74
C LYS A 289 -39.41 1.68 21.21
N ALA A 290 -40.11 1.01 22.13
CA ALA A 290 -40.99 -0.09 21.77
C ALA A 290 -42.07 0.36 20.77
N GLY A 291 -42.31 -0.46 19.73
CA GLY A 291 -43.30 -0.20 18.69
C GLY A 291 -42.81 0.63 17.50
N GLU A 292 -41.62 1.25 17.58
CA GLU A 292 -41.03 1.95 16.43
C GLU A 292 -40.64 0.96 15.33
N ARG A 293 -40.70 1.44 14.07
CA ARG A 293 -40.43 0.62 12.88
C ARG A 293 -39.24 1.17 12.14
N PHE A 294 -38.29 0.30 11.79
CA PHE A 294 -37.08 0.66 11.07
C PHE A 294 -36.83 -0.30 9.92
N ILE A 295 -36.30 0.21 8.80
CA ILE A 295 -35.65 -0.66 7.82
C ILE A 295 -34.41 -1.24 8.50
N ILE A 296 -34.21 -2.57 8.42
CA ILE A 296 -33.13 -3.28 9.12
C ILE A 296 -31.76 -2.65 8.85
N ASN A 297 -31.50 -2.21 7.61
CA ASN A 297 -30.26 -1.54 7.25
C ASN A 297 -29.97 -0.26 8.07
N GLU A 298 -31.00 0.45 8.53
CA GLU A 298 -30.79 1.65 9.36
C GLU A 298 -30.35 1.31 10.79
N LEU A 299 -30.62 0.09 11.27
CA LEU A 299 -30.25 -0.35 12.62
C LEU A 299 -28.74 -0.60 12.76
N PHE A 300 -27.99 -0.73 11.67
CA PHE A 300 -26.51 -0.82 11.72
C PHE A 300 -25.86 0.47 12.23
N TYR A 301 -26.49 1.63 12.00
CA TYR A 301 -25.95 2.92 12.46
C TYR A 301 -25.99 3.07 13.99
N PRO A 302 -27.13 2.93 14.70
CA PRO A 302 -27.12 2.95 16.16
C PRO A 302 -26.31 1.79 16.76
N LEU A 303 -26.27 0.62 16.09
CA LEU A 303 -25.44 -0.52 16.50
C LEU A 303 -23.95 -0.15 16.52
N LEU A 304 -23.44 0.47 15.46
CA LEU A 304 -22.00 0.66 15.25
C LEU A 304 -21.48 2.04 15.69
N LEU A 305 -22.27 3.11 15.53
CA LEU A 305 -21.88 4.48 15.89
C LEU A 305 -22.02 4.76 17.40
N GLU A 306 -23.17 4.38 17.97
CA GLU A 306 -23.51 4.64 19.37
C GLU A 306 -23.34 3.40 20.25
N SER A 307 -23.06 2.24 19.64
CA SER A 307 -22.94 0.97 20.36
C SER A 307 -24.24 0.52 21.03
N SER A 308 -25.38 0.77 20.40
CA SER A 308 -26.71 0.46 20.94
C SER A 308 -26.91 -1.03 21.17
N ASN A 309 -27.15 -1.42 22.42
CA ASN A 309 -27.52 -2.79 22.78
C ASN A 309 -28.95 -3.12 22.30
N LYS A 310 -29.84 -2.12 22.32
CA LYS A 310 -31.21 -2.26 21.81
C LYS A 310 -31.21 -2.62 20.33
N ALA A 311 -30.39 -1.95 19.51
CA ALA A 311 -30.28 -2.27 18.10
C ALA A 311 -29.78 -3.70 17.87
N ALA A 312 -28.81 -4.17 18.67
CA ALA A 312 -28.30 -5.53 18.62
C ALA A 312 -29.40 -6.57 18.93
N GLU A 313 -30.20 -6.33 19.98
CA GLU A 313 -31.33 -7.20 20.34
C GLU A 313 -32.41 -7.20 19.25
N VAL A 314 -32.80 -6.03 18.72
CA VAL A 314 -33.76 -5.95 17.60
C VAL A 314 -33.29 -6.75 16.39
N LEU A 315 -32.02 -6.64 16.01
CA LEU A 315 -31.45 -7.41 14.89
C LEU A 315 -31.49 -8.92 15.15
N SER A 316 -31.17 -9.34 16.39
CA SER A 316 -31.20 -10.76 16.76
C SER A 316 -32.61 -11.36 16.75
N GLU A 317 -33.63 -10.55 17.10
CA GLU A 317 -35.02 -10.99 17.20
C GLU A 317 -35.74 -11.09 15.85
N VAL A 318 -35.20 -10.51 14.75
CA VAL A 318 -35.87 -10.46 13.43
C VAL A 318 -36.31 -11.85 12.92
N LYS A 319 -35.49 -12.87 13.16
CA LYS A 319 -35.78 -14.25 12.76
C LYS A 319 -36.02 -15.12 13.98
N ASP A 320 -35.00 -15.24 14.82
CA ASP A 320 -35.02 -15.92 16.11
C ASP A 320 -33.71 -15.59 16.83
N ARG A 321 -33.79 -15.17 18.10
CA ARG A 321 -32.63 -14.68 18.85
C ARG A 321 -31.60 -15.78 19.11
N GLU A 322 -32.06 -16.98 19.47
CA GLU A 322 -31.17 -18.11 19.76
C GLU A 322 -30.48 -18.61 18.49
N ALA A 323 -31.22 -18.72 17.38
CA ALA A 323 -30.65 -19.03 16.07
C ALA A 323 -29.66 -17.95 15.60
N PHE A 324 -29.88 -16.68 15.95
CA PHE A 324 -28.95 -15.59 15.65
C PHE A 324 -27.64 -15.74 16.44
N ILE A 325 -27.71 -16.01 17.75
CA ILE A 325 -26.53 -16.26 18.60
C ILE A 325 -25.79 -17.52 18.14
N LEU A 326 -26.52 -18.57 17.76
CA LEU A 326 -25.94 -19.78 17.15
C LEU A 326 -25.21 -19.44 15.85
N ALA A 327 -25.78 -18.57 15.01
CA ALA A 327 -25.12 -18.11 13.78
C ALA A 327 -23.84 -17.31 14.07
N MET A 328 -23.80 -16.49 15.13
CA MET A 328 -22.58 -15.80 15.59
C MET A 328 -21.48 -16.78 15.98
N ASN A 329 -21.80 -17.80 16.78
CA ASN A 329 -20.84 -18.82 17.18
C ASN A 329 -20.40 -19.70 15.99
N ASN A 330 -21.33 -20.07 15.11
CA ASN A 330 -21.00 -20.80 13.88
C ASN A 330 -20.07 -19.99 12.98
N ARG A 331 -20.29 -18.67 12.87
CA ARG A 331 -19.40 -17.79 12.13
C ARG A 331 -18.01 -17.73 12.77
N ALA A 332 -17.91 -17.62 14.09
CA ALA A 332 -16.62 -17.70 14.79
C ALA A 332 -15.87 -18.99 14.43
N ASN A 333 -16.57 -20.14 14.45
CA ASN A 333 -16.00 -21.43 14.06
C ASN A 333 -15.54 -21.47 12.60
N VAL A 334 -16.33 -20.92 11.66
CA VAL A 334 -15.98 -20.85 10.23
C VAL A 334 -14.74 -19.99 9.99
N LEU A 335 -14.53 -18.95 10.81
CA LEU A 335 -13.36 -18.08 10.76
C LEU A 335 -12.15 -18.62 11.56
N ASP A 336 -12.23 -19.86 12.05
CA ASP A 336 -11.22 -20.49 12.92
C ASP A 336 -10.95 -19.74 14.23
N MET A 337 -11.96 -19.01 14.74
CA MET A 337 -11.91 -18.29 16.02
C MET A 337 -12.23 -19.23 17.19
N LYS A 338 -11.36 -20.23 17.41
CA LYS A 338 -11.58 -21.36 18.32
C LYS A 338 -11.74 -20.97 19.79
N SER A 339 -11.27 -19.78 20.16
CA SER A 339 -11.27 -19.28 21.54
C SER A 339 -12.31 -18.18 21.75
N THR A 340 -13.30 -18.10 20.83
CA THR A 340 -14.36 -17.11 20.84
C THR A 340 -15.71 -17.75 21.12
N HIS A 341 -16.50 -17.09 21.97
CA HIS A 341 -17.87 -17.46 22.28
C HIS A 341 -18.75 -16.22 22.44
N TYR A 342 -19.96 -16.28 21.93
CA TYR A 342 -20.98 -15.24 22.07
C TYR A 342 -22.22 -15.82 22.79
N ASP A 343 -22.62 -15.18 23.88
CA ASP A 343 -23.82 -15.47 24.69
C ASP A 343 -24.94 -14.44 24.42
N ASP A 344 -24.59 -13.26 23.91
CA ASP A 344 -25.54 -12.21 23.51
C ASP A 344 -25.08 -11.41 22.27
N PRO A 345 -25.98 -10.71 21.55
CA PRO A 345 -25.64 -9.98 20.31
C PRO A 345 -24.96 -8.62 20.53
N SER A 346 -24.84 -8.16 21.77
CA SER A 346 -24.37 -6.82 22.12
C SER A 346 -23.01 -6.82 22.83
N GLY A 347 -22.65 -7.90 23.53
CA GLY A 347 -21.50 -7.96 24.42
C GLY A 347 -21.72 -7.25 25.74
N LEU A 348 -22.95 -7.32 26.26
CA LEU A 348 -23.28 -6.93 27.63
C LEU A 348 -22.92 -8.04 28.62
N ASP A 349 -23.06 -9.29 28.19
CA ASP A 349 -22.71 -10.47 28.96
C ASP A 349 -21.19 -10.66 28.94
N PRO A 350 -20.53 -10.80 30.12
CA PRO A 350 -19.10 -11.02 30.19
C PRO A 350 -18.65 -12.37 29.61
N ARG A 351 -19.58 -13.29 29.33
CA ARG A 351 -19.32 -14.56 28.61
C ARG A 351 -19.16 -14.38 27.11
N ASN A 352 -19.45 -13.19 26.56
CA ASN A 352 -18.94 -12.79 25.26
C ASN A 352 -17.42 -12.61 25.37
N VAL A 353 -16.69 -13.67 25.04
CA VAL A 353 -15.23 -13.75 25.16
C VAL A 353 -14.59 -14.02 23.81
N SER A 354 -13.36 -13.56 23.66
CA SER A 354 -12.51 -13.84 22.50
C SER A 354 -11.05 -13.61 22.88
N THR A 355 -10.15 -13.74 21.92
CA THR A 355 -8.74 -13.42 22.03
C THR A 355 -8.38 -12.28 21.07
N ALA A 356 -7.23 -11.64 21.26
CA ALA A 356 -6.80 -10.61 20.32
C ALA A 356 -6.54 -11.22 18.92
N GLY A 357 -5.99 -12.45 18.87
CA GLY A 357 -5.79 -13.21 17.64
C GLY A 357 -7.11 -13.57 16.93
N ASP A 358 -8.13 -14.02 17.65
CA ASP A 358 -9.43 -14.33 17.06
C ASP A 358 -10.13 -13.09 16.51
N LEU A 359 -10.12 -11.98 17.26
CA LEU A 359 -10.67 -10.71 16.77
C LEU A 359 -9.91 -10.18 15.56
N LEU A 360 -8.62 -10.46 15.42
CA LEU A 360 -7.86 -10.15 14.21
C LEU A 360 -8.35 -10.96 13.01
N ARG A 361 -8.71 -12.24 13.19
CA ARG A 361 -9.35 -13.07 12.14
C ARG A 361 -10.70 -12.48 11.71
N LEU A 362 -11.54 -12.09 12.66
CA LEU A 362 -12.80 -11.38 12.38
C LEU A 362 -12.54 -10.07 11.63
N THR A 363 -11.54 -9.30 12.04
CA THR A 363 -11.18 -8.02 11.40
C THR A 363 -10.79 -8.22 9.95
N LYS A 364 -9.94 -9.21 9.64
CA LYS A 364 -9.56 -9.57 8.26
C LYS A 364 -10.78 -9.99 7.44
N TYR A 365 -11.65 -10.83 8.01
CA TYR A 365 -12.87 -11.26 7.35
C TYR A 365 -13.76 -10.06 6.97
N LEU A 366 -14.01 -9.17 7.91
CA LEU A 366 -14.83 -7.97 7.71
C LEU A 366 -14.23 -7.04 6.67
N LEU A 367 -12.92 -6.80 6.73
CA LEU A 367 -12.24 -5.90 5.80
C LEU A 367 -12.36 -6.38 4.35
N LEU A 368 -12.22 -7.70 4.13
CA LEU A 368 -12.25 -8.28 2.79
C LEU A 368 -13.68 -8.48 2.26
N ASN A 369 -14.63 -8.85 3.11
CA ASN A 369 -15.95 -9.32 2.69
C ASN A 369 -17.09 -8.37 3.03
N LYS A 370 -16.90 -7.49 4.01
CA LYS A 370 -17.92 -6.58 4.57
C LYS A 370 -17.36 -5.18 4.88
N PRO A 371 -16.61 -4.53 3.95
CA PRO A 371 -15.95 -3.25 4.22
C PRO A 371 -16.93 -2.14 4.65
N GLU A 372 -18.19 -2.23 4.24
CA GLU A 372 -19.26 -1.32 4.63
C GLU A 372 -19.46 -1.22 6.14
N ILE A 373 -19.15 -2.26 6.91
CA ILE A 373 -19.21 -2.24 8.38
C ILE A 373 -18.17 -1.24 8.92
N PHE A 374 -16.94 -1.26 8.40
CA PHE A 374 -15.91 -0.31 8.80
C PHE A 374 -16.20 1.10 8.31
N GLU A 375 -16.74 1.24 7.09
CA GLU A 375 -17.21 2.54 6.58
C GLU A 375 -18.28 3.17 7.47
N ILE A 376 -19.24 2.39 7.99
CA ILE A 376 -20.21 2.88 8.96
C ILE A 376 -19.49 3.34 10.22
N THR A 377 -18.60 2.51 10.79
CA THR A 377 -17.89 2.86 12.04
C THR A 377 -16.96 4.08 11.92
N ASN A 378 -16.63 4.53 10.70
CA ASN A 378 -15.83 5.73 10.45
C ASN A 378 -16.68 7.00 10.23
N LYS A 379 -18.02 6.89 10.14
CA LYS A 379 -18.88 8.07 10.00
C LYS A 379 -18.93 8.83 11.31
N THR A 380 -18.91 10.17 11.24
CA THR A 380 -19.11 11.04 12.41
C THR A 380 -20.55 11.02 12.91
N LYS A 381 -21.51 10.95 12.00
CA LYS A 381 -22.94 10.88 12.28
C LYS A 381 -23.72 10.29 11.10
N TYR A 382 -24.94 9.83 11.37
CA TYR A 382 -25.91 9.43 10.35
C TYR A 382 -27.29 9.96 10.73
N LYS A 383 -27.98 10.59 9.77
CA LYS A 383 -29.39 10.97 9.88
C LYS A 383 -30.22 9.90 9.17
N SER A 384 -31.20 9.33 9.89
CA SER A 384 -32.13 8.36 9.32
C SER A 384 -32.85 8.95 8.11
N LYS A 385 -33.05 8.12 7.10
CA LYS A 385 -33.82 8.46 5.90
C LYS A 385 -35.32 8.28 6.10
N THR A 386 -35.71 7.56 7.14
CA THR A 386 -37.12 7.16 7.38
C THR A 386 -37.69 7.71 8.69
N SER A 387 -36.88 8.41 9.49
CA SER A 387 -37.27 8.97 10.79
C SER A 387 -36.42 10.19 11.15
N ASP A 388 -36.75 10.88 12.24
CA ASP A 388 -36.01 12.04 12.73
C ASP A 388 -34.75 11.69 13.54
N TYR A 389 -34.40 10.41 13.65
CA TYR A 389 -33.22 9.97 14.38
C TYR A 389 -31.92 10.47 13.73
N ILE A 390 -31.00 10.94 14.59
CA ILE A 390 -29.62 11.26 14.24
C ILE A 390 -28.73 10.49 15.22
N TRP A 391 -27.94 9.56 14.70
CA TRP A 391 -26.98 8.82 15.51
C TRP A 391 -25.58 9.38 15.32
N SER A 392 -24.87 9.60 16.41
CA SER A 392 -23.53 10.21 16.40
C SER A 392 -22.48 9.24 16.93
N ASN A 393 -21.31 9.24 16.30
CA ASN A 393 -20.25 8.32 16.67
C ASN A 393 -19.58 8.74 17.97
N HIS A 394 -19.47 7.82 18.93
CA HIS A 394 -18.82 8.07 20.21
C HIS A 394 -17.31 7.74 20.22
N ASN A 395 -16.78 7.19 19.13
CA ASN A 395 -15.38 6.81 19.05
C ASN A 395 -14.52 8.07 18.95
N LYS A 396 -13.64 8.28 19.93
CA LYS A 396 -12.76 9.44 19.99
C LYS A 396 -11.83 9.54 18.78
N LEU A 397 -11.45 8.43 18.15
CA LEU A 397 -10.63 8.46 16.92
C LEU A 397 -11.39 9.15 15.77
N VAL A 398 -12.71 8.98 15.69
CA VAL A 398 -13.55 9.65 14.70
C VAL A 398 -13.82 11.10 15.09
N ILE A 399 -14.13 11.35 16.38
CA ILE A 399 -14.41 12.70 16.89
C ILE A 399 -13.19 13.61 16.72
N ASN A 400 -12.00 13.09 17.01
CA ASN A 400 -10.73 13.83 16.91
C ASN A 400 -10.17 13.84 15.47
N LYS A 401 -10.85 13.19 14.50
CA LYS A 401 -10.39 13.04 13.13
C LYS A 401 -8.96 12.47 13.05
N GLU A 402 -8.71 11.40 13.81
CA GLU A 402 -7.43 10.70 13.81
C GLU A 402 -7.04 10.36 12.37
N SER A 403 -5.84 10.78 11.97
CA SER A 403 -5.38 10.57 10.60
C SER A 403 -5.28 9.07 10.33
N HIS A 404 -5.57 8.67 9.09
CA HIS A 404 -5.45 7.28 8.63
C HIS A 404 -6.40 6.26 9.27
N TYR A 405 -7.30 6.65 10.19
CA TYR A 405 -8.29 5.74 10.75
C TYR A 405 -9.33 5.33 9.70
N LEU A 406 -9.48 4.02 9.48
CA LEU A 406 -10.38 3.45 8.47
C LEU A 406 -11.72 2.96 9.06
N GLY A 407 -11.76 2.70 10.36
CA GLY A 407 -12.92 2.12 11.03
C GLY A 407 -12.53 1.19 12.17
N GLY A 408 -13.51 0.76 12.95
CA GLY A 408 -13.26 0.01 14.18
C GLY A 408 -14.39 0.09 15.19
N LYS A 409 -14.26 -0.66 16.28
CA LYS A 409 -15.24 -0.69 17.37
C LYS A 409 -14.57 -0.69 18.72
N THR A 410 -15.10 0.14 19.62
CA THR A 410 -14.72 0.19 21.04
C THR A 410 -15.73 -0.57 21.90
N GLY A 411 -15.30 -1.03 23.08
CA GLY A 411 -16.17 -1.67 24.07
C GLY A 411 -15.72 -1.42 25.51
N TYR A 412 -16.67 -1.44 26.43
CA TYR A 412 -16.39 -1.37 27.86
C TYR A 412 -17.53 -2.00 28.66
N ILE A 413 -17.19 -2.96 29.51
CA ILE A 413 -17.91 -3.36 30.71
C ILE A 413 -16.85 -3.49 31.83
N PRO A 414 -17.23 -3.45 33.13
CA PRO A 414 -16.28 -3.57 34.23
C PRO A 414 -15.34 -4.78 34.12
N GLU A 415 -15.86 -5.92 33.68
CA GLU A 415 -15.13 -7.20 33.57
C GLU A 415 -14.10 -7.19 32.44
N SER A 416 -14.44 -6.54 31.32
CA SER A 416 -13.61 -6.45 30.12
C SER A 416 -12.53 -5.39 30.22
N GLY A 417 -12.72 -4.36 31.05
CA GLY A 417 -11.98 -3.09 30.89
C GLY A 417 -12.23 -2.46 29.52
N GLN A 418 -11.35 -1.56 29.07
CA GLN A 418 -11.49 -0.97 27.74
C GLN A 418 -11.00 -1.94 26.66
N THR A 419 -11.83 -2.17 25.65
CA THR A 419 -11.51 -3.00 24.47
C THR A 419 -11.63 -2.19 23.19
N SER A 420 -10.88 -2.58 22.16
CA SER A 420 -11.02 -2.00 20.82
C SER A 420 -10.48 -2.90 19.72
N VAL A 421 -11.12 -2.81 18.57
CA VAL A 421 -10.58 -3.18 17.25
C VAL A 421 -10.53 -1.90 16.43
N ALA A 422 -9.39 -1.57 15.83
CA ALA A 422 -9.22 -0.40 15.00
C ALA A 422 -8.37 -0.73 13.77
N LEU A 423 -8.76 -0.19 12.63
CA LEU A 423 -8.04 -0.27 11.37
C LEU A 423 -7.43 1.09 11.03
N PHE A 424 -6.18 1.05 10.61
CA PHE A 424 -5.43 2.21 10.20
C PHE A 424 -4.78 1.97 8.86
N ASN A 425 -4.60 3.04 8.09
CA ASN A 425 -3.93 3.01 6.80
C ASN A 425 -2.63 3.78 6.86
N PHE A 426 -1.56 3.12 7.27
CA PHE A 426 -0.28 3.77 7.44
C PHE A 426 0.38 3.99 6.08
N PRO A 427 0.78 5.22 5.74
CA PRO A 427 1.64 5.43 4.59
C PRO A 427 2.97 4.72 4.86
N ALA A 428 3.27 3.72 4.05
CA ALA A 428 4.51 2.96 4.02
C ALA A 428 5.32 3.25 2.75
N GLY A 429 4.95 4.33 2.05
CA GLY A 429 5.45 4.79 0.75
C GLY A 429 4.47 5.82 0.16
N GLU A 430 4.82 6.42 -0.97
CA GLU A 430 3.94 7.42 -1.62
C GLU A 430 2.63 6.83 -2.14
N PHE A 431 2.63 5.54 -2.48
CA PHE A 431 1.46 4.79 -2.95
C PHE A 431 1.25 3.46 -2.23
N ILE A 432 2.13 3.16 -1.29
CA ILE A 432 2.05 1.94 -0.52
C ILE A 432 1.47 2.34 0.81
N GLU A 433 0.22 2.02 1.01
CA GLU A 433 -0.41 2.12 2.31
C GLU A 433 -0.47 0.73 2.93
N LYS A 434 0.01 0.62 4.17
CA LYS A 434 -0.10 -0.58 4.98
C LYS A 434 -1.34 -0.48 5.85
N GLN A 435 -2.27 -1.39 5.59
CA GLN A 435 -3.43 -1.55 6.43
C GLN A 435 -3.02 -2.30 7.70
N VAL A 436 -3.04 -1.60 8.84
CA VAL A 436 -2.68 -2.17 10.13
C VAL A 436 -3.93 -2.33 10.99
N ALA A 437 -4.11 -3.52 11.52
CA ALA A 437 -5.10 -3.78 12.56
C ALA A 437 -4.47 -3.62 13.95
N VAL A 438 -5.17 -2.92 14.84
CA VAL A 438 -4.84 -2.78 16.26
C VAL A 438 -5.99 -3.36 17.08
N VAL A 439 -5.72 -4.43 17.82
CA VAL A 439 -6.67 -5.06 18.73
C VAL A 439 -6.16 -4.95 20.16
N LEU A 440 -6.94 -4.31 21.03
CA LEU A 440 -6.62 -4.12 22.45
C LEU A 440 -7.72 -4.72 23.31
N LEU A 441 -7.33 -5.57 24.27
CA LEU A 441 -8.23 -6.20 25.23
C LEU A 441 -7.79 -5.92 26.66
N LYS A 442 -8.75 -5.48 27.48
CA LYS A 442 -8.55 -5.16 28.89
C LYS A 442 -7.45 -4.12 29.10
N SER A 443 -7.56 -3.02 28.35
CA SER A 443 -6.77 -1.81 28.53
C SER A 443 -7.37 -0.92 29.64
N TYR A 444 -6.49 -0.30 30.41
CA TYR A 444 -6.89 0.73 31.38
C TYR A 444 -7.19 2.05 30.66
N ASN A 445 -6.41 2.38 29.63
CA ASN A 445 -6.57 3.57 28.81
C ASN A 445 -6.31 3.26 27.33
N ARG A 446 -7.33 2.76 26.62
CA ARG A 446 -7.15 2.32 25.22
C ARG A 446 -6.72 3.45 24.30
N ASP A 447 -7.15 4.69 24.58
CA ASP A 447 -6.86 5.83 23.73
C ASP A 447 -5.37 6.20 23.80
N ALA A 448 -4.80 6.16 25.01
CA ALA A 448 -3.36 6.36 25.21
C ALA A 448 -2.54 5.20 24.63
N ASP A 449 -2.98 3.96 24.85
CA ASP A 449 -2.33 2.77 24.28
C ASP A 449 -2.32 2.81 22.75
N THR A 450 -3.46 3.17 22.15
CA THR A 450 -3.59 3.31 20.69
C THR A 450 -2.62 4.37 20.19
N ARG A 451 -2.61 5.58 20.76
CA ARG A 451 -1.67 6.63 20.35
C ARG A 451 -0.20 6.22 20.51
N ALA A 452 0.14 5.49 21.58
CA ALA A 452 1.49 4.98 21.78
C ALA A 452 1.88 3.95 20.72
N ILE A 453 0.94 3.09 20.30
CA ILE A 453 1.13 2.17 19.16
C ILE A 453 1.29 2.97 17.86
N LEU A 454 0.42 3.93 17.56
CA LEU A 454 0.51 4.70 16.31
C LEU A 454 1.84 5.43 16.20
N ARG A 455 2.31 6.02 17.31
CA ARG A 455 3.64 6.64 17.40
C ARG A 455 4.75 5.62 17.16
N TYR A 456 4.73 4.49 17.88
CA TYR A 456 5.71 3.42 17.68
C TYR A 456 5.74 2.92 16.23
N LEU A 457 4.59 2.69 15.61
CA LEU A 457 4.50 2.23 14.23
C LEU A 457 5.05 3.26 13.25
N LYS A 458 4.79 4.55 13.48
CA LYS A 458 5.37 5.64 12.70
C LYS A 458 6.91 5.67 12.82
N ASP A 459 7.42 5.49 14.04
CA ASP A 459 8.85 5.57 14.34
C ASP A 459 9.61 4.28 13.94
N SER A 460 8.91 3.14 13.80
CA SER A 460 9.49 1.82 13.49
C SER A 460 9.32 1.38 12.04
N LEU A 461 8.76 2.24 11.18
CA LEU A 461 8.54 1.94 9.77
C LEU A 461 9.83 2.24 9.00
N PHE A 462 10.59 1.18 8.71
CA PHE A 462 11.80 1.25 7.89
C PHE A 462 11.53 0.64 6.51
N TYR A 463 12.04 1.26 5.45
CA TYR A 463 12.01 0.69 4.11
C TYR A 463 13.12 -0.36 4.02
N ASP A 464 12.78 -1.65 4.13
CA ASP A 464 13.70 -2.71 3.75
C ASP A 464 13.63 -2.89 2.23
N THR A 465 14.76 -2.70 1.55
CA THR A 465 14.89 -2.86 0.10
C THR A 465 15.26 -4.29 -0.28
N GLY A 466 15.28 -5.24 0.66
CA GLY A 466 15.57 -6.65 0.39
C GLY A 466 17.02 -6.92 -0.02
N VAL A 467 17.94 -5.96 0.21
CA VAL A 467 19.37 -6.15 -0.01
C VAL A 467 20.02 -6.38 1.36
N PRO A 468 20.76 -7.49 1.56
CA PRO A 468 21.65 -7.61 2.70
C PRO A 468 22.66 -6.47 2.63
N VAL A 469 22.52 -5.47 3.50
CA VAL A 469 23.58 -4.50 3.74
C VAL A 469 24.67 -5.27 4.47
N ASN A 470 25.81 -5.48 3.80
CA ASN A 470 27.02 -5.84 4.50
C ASN A 470 27.37 -4.63 5.38
N ASP A 471 27.22 -4.77 6.70
CA ASP A 471 27.46 -3.72 7.71
C ASP A 471 28.93 -3.27 7.82
N ASP A 472 29.80 -3.81 6.96
CA ASP A 472 31.21 -3.45 6.91
C ASP A 472 31.41 -2.33 5.88
N ASP A 473 31.19 -1.07 6.28
CA ASP A 473 32.09 0.09 5.97
C ASP A 473 31.45 1.51 6.04
N ILE A 474 30.17 1.70 6.39
CA ILE A 474 29.62 3.07 6.51
C ILE A 474 29.47 3.45 7.99
N LYS A 475 30.49 4.13 8.52
CA LYS A 475 30.32 4.91 9.76
C LYS A 475 29.52 6.17 9.43
N LEU A 476 28.22 6.14 9.73
CA LEU A 476 27.42 7.36 9.87
C LEU A 476 27.97 8.14 11.07
N ASN A 477 28.76 9.17 10.81
CA ASN A 477 29.25 10.08 11.85
C ASN A 477 28.38 11.35 11.85
N ASN A 478 28.18 11.94 13.04
CA ASN A 478 27.58 13.25 13.21
C ASN A 478 28.23 14.28 12.29
N PHE A 479 27.45 15.26 11.79
CA PHE A 479 27.88 16.37 10.91
C PHE A 479 29.13 17.10 11.45
N SER A 480 30.32 16.56 11.19
CA SER A 480 31.59 17.17 11.60
C SER A 480 32.02 18.08 10.47
N MET A 481 31.61 19.35 10.53
CA MET A 481 31.98 20.33 9.50
C MET A 481 33.48 20.26 9.22
N LEU A 482 33.82 19.80 8.02
CA LEU A 482 35.20 19.79 7.57
C LEU A 482 35.63 21.22 7.29
N ASN A 483 36.53 21.75 8.12
CA ASN A 483 37.33 22.91 7.76
C ASN A 483 38.35 22.47 6.70
N ALA A 484 37.90 22.28 5.46
CA ALA A 484 38.73 21.83 4.34
C ALA A 484 39.73 22.94 3.97
N THR A 485 40.85 22.98 4.69
CA THR A 485 42.07 23.75 4.35
C THR A 485 43.15 22.84 3.75
N THR A 486 42.85 21.55 3.63
CA THR A 486 43.78 20.53 3.14
C THR A 486 43.71 20.42 1.62
N THR A 487 44.84 20.62 0.96
CA THR A 487 44.95 20.45 -0.50
C THR A 487 44.50 19.05 -0.92
N GLY A 488 43.64 18.98 -1.94
CA GLY A 488 43.06 17.75 -2.47
C GLY A 488 41.78 17.30 -1.78
N VAL A 489 41.30 18.02 -0.75
CA VAL A 489 40.06 17.69 -0.02
C VAL A 489 39.01 18.78 -0.23
N ALA A 490 37.80 18.37 -0.62
CA ALA A 490 36.64 19.25 -0.79
C ALA A 490 35.37 18.54 -0.29
N ASN A 491 34.28 19.27 -0.10
CA ASN A 491 32.98 18.72 0.27
C ASN A 491 31.84 19.34 -0.54
N LEU A 492 30.83 18.52 -0.85
CA LEU A 492 29.54 18.98 -1.37
C LEU A 492 28.50 18.90 -0.27
N VAL A 493 27.79 20.01 -0.01
CA VAL A 493 26.62 20.04 0.88
C VAL A 493 25.36 20.20 0.05
N SER A 494 24.36 19.35 0.25
CA SER A 494 23.08 19.50 -0.43
C SER A 494 21.93 19.44 0.56
N VAL A 495 20.92 20.27 0.30
CA VAL A 495 19.65 20.33 1.05
C VAL A 495 18.48 20.18 0.09
N GLY A 496 17.32 19.81 0.62
CA GLY A 496 16.12 19.47 -0.14
C GLY A 496 15.43 20.60 -0.91
N ASN A 497 14.13 20.42 -1.15
CA ASN A 497 13.31 21.33 -1.92
C ASN A 497 13.11 22.67 -1.18
N ILE A 498 13.17 23.76 -1.95
CA ILE A 498 12.92 25.12 -1.51
C ILE A 498 11.74 25.66 -2.32
N GLN A 499 10.68 26.05 -1.62
CA GLN A 499 9.53 26.76 -2.15
C GLN A 499 9.23 27.95 -1.25
N ILE A 500 9.51 29.15 -1.77
CA ILE A 500 9.23 30.42 -1.09
C ILE A 500 8.25 31.17 -1.97
N ASP A 501 6.97 31.11 -1.64
CA ASP A 501 5.96 31.81 -2.42
C ASP A 501 5.37 33.02 -1.68
N GLN A 502 4.40 33.67 -2.31
CA GLN A 502 3.74 34.85 -1.74
C GLN A 502 2.99 34.53 -0.44
N GLU A 503 2.50 33.31 -0.24
CA GLU A 503 1.85 32.89 0.99
C GLU A 503 2.89 32.75 2.11
N PHE A 504 4.04 32.12 1.82
CA PHE A 504 5.17 32.05 2.74
C PHE A 504 5.66 33.44 3.14
N GLU A 505 5.85 34.36 2.18
CA GLU A 505 6.24 35.75 2.47
C GLU A 505 5.20 36.49 3.31
N THR A 506 3.92 36.20 3.11
CA THR A 506 2.83 36.73 3.93
C THR A 506 2.90 36.19 5.36
N THR A 507 3.23 34.91 5.53
CA THR A 507 3.44 34.29 6.84
C THR A 507 4.64 34.90 7.57
N LEU A 508 5.76 35.14 6.89
CA LEU A 508 6.91 35.83 7.49
C LEU A 508 6.52 37.21 8.03
N LYS A 509 5.76 37.99 7.24
CA LYS A 509 5.23 39.31 7.65
C LYS A 509 4.30 39.20 8.86
N LYS A 510 3.35 38.25 8.85
CA LYS A 510 2.42 38.00 9.97
C LYS A 510 3.17 37.67 11.27
N ARG A 511 4.30 36.97 11.16
CA ARG A 511 5.14 36.54 12.29
C ARG A 511 6.23 37.56 12.66
N ASN A 512 6.24 38.73 12.01
CA ASN A 512 7.23 39.78 12.22
C ASN A 512 8.68 39.26 12.13
N THR A 513 8.94 38.38 11.15
CA THR A 513 10.27 37.80 10.88
C THR A 513 10.66 38.00 9.42
N THR A 514 11.93 37.75 9.09
CA THR A 514 12.47 37.85 7.73
C THR A 514 13.00 36.50 7.26
N LEU A 515 13.11 36.31 5.95
CA LEU A 515 13.72 35.10 5.39
C LEU A 515 15.19 34.96 5.82
N ASP A 516 15.95 36.05 5.87
CA ASP A 516 17.33 36.05 6.41
C ASP A 516 17.38 35.51 7.85
N SER A 517 16.40 35.86 8.70
CA SER A 517 16.33 35.36 10.07
C SER A 517 15.98 33.88 10.12
N VAL A 518 15.04 33.43 9.27
CA VAL A 518 14.66 32.03 9.15
C VAL A 518 15.84 31.16 8.70
N LEU A 519 16.64 31.68 7.77
CA LEU A 519 17.79 30.98 7.21
C LEU A 519 19.06 31.12 8.06
N SER A 520 19.02 31.81 9.21
CA SER A 520 20.21 32.09 10.03
C SER A 520 20.94 30.83 10.55
N ASN A 521 20.22 29.72 10.72
CA ASN A 521 20.78 28.42 11.13
C ASN A 521 21.39 27.60 9.98
N SER A 522 21.38 28.12 8.75
CA SER A 522 21.93 27.45 7.56
C SER A 522 23.45 27.60 7.41
N TYR A 523 24.18 27.92 8.48
CA TYR A 523 25.61 28.26 8.43
C TYR A 523 26.49 27.14 7.87
N PHE A 524 26.02 25.89 7.94
CA PHE A 524 26.71 24.72 7.41
C PHE A 524 26.78 24.69 5.88
N ILE A 525 25.86 25.36 5.19
CA ILE A 525 25.88 25.49 3.72
C ILE A 525 27.04 26.39 3.28
N LYS A 526 27.24 27.51 3.98
CA LYS A 526 28.26 28.53 3.65
C LYS A 526 29.70 28.00 3.72
N ASN A 527 29.95 26.96 4.51
CA ASN A 527 31.28 26.39 4.68
C ASN A 527 31.58 25.25 3.71
N ALA A 528 30.64 24.90 2.84
CA ALA A 528 30.85 23.87 1.82
C ALA A 528 31.79 24.36 0.71
N SER A 529 32.50 23.44 0.09
CA SER A 529 33.26 23.74 -1.14
C SER A 529 32.35 23.99 -2.33
N VAL A 530 31.17 23.36 -2.30
CA VAL A 530 30.07 23.59 -3.23
C VAL A 530 28.77 23.19 -2.56
N SER A 531 27.69 23.90 -2.85
CA SER A 531 26.38 23.57 -2.32
C SER A 531 25.24 23.64 -3.34
N VAL A 532 24.27 22.73 -3.18
CA VAL A 532 23.17 22.52 -4.14
C VAL A 532 21.83 22.37 -3.43
N ALA A 533 20.79 23.01 -3.95
CA ALA A 533 19.40 22.80 -3.54
C ALA A 533 18.46 22.77 -4.75
N ASN A 534 17.22 22.33 -4.57
CA ASN A 534 16.18 22.37 -5.61
C ASN A 534 15.20 23.52 -5.37
N LEU A 535 15.04 24.43 -6.34
CA LEU A 535 14.10 25.55 -6.24
C LEU A 535 12.85 25.26 -7.08
N LEU A 536 11.72 25.01 -6.42
CA LEU A 536 10.47 24.68 -7.09
C LEU A 536 9.82 25.93 -7.74
N GLY A 537 9.70 27.03 -7.01
CA GLY A 537 8.96 28.21 -7.49
C GLY A 537 9.69 29.01 -8.58
N PRO A 538 9.02 29.36 -9.71
CA PRO A 538 9.58 30.30 -10.68
C PRO A 538 9.83 31.68 -10.08
N VAL A 539 10.99 32.26 -10.42
CA VAL A 539 11.44 33.57 -9.93
C VAL A 539 11.19 34.60 -11.02
N THR A 540 9.93 35.00 -11.17
CA THR A 540 9.50 35.83 -12.30
C THR A 540 8.39 36.81 -11.95
N THR A 541 8.46 38.00 -12.54
CA THR A 541 7.39 38.99 -12.60
C THR A 541 6.64 38.94 -13.94
N VAL A 542 7.25 38.34 -14.97
CA VAL A 542 6.67 38.17 -16.32
C VAL A 542 6.16 36.75 -16.56
N GLY A 543 5.59 36.52 -17.75
CA GLY A 543 5.01 35.22 -18.14
C GLY A 543 3.53 35.12 -17.85
N TYR A 544 2.91 34.08 -18.38
CA TYR A 544 1.51 33.75 -18.14
C TYR A 544 1.43 32.41 -17.42
N GLN A 545 0.51 32.32 -16.48
CA GLN A 545 0.23 31.07 -15.77
C GLN A 545 -0.34 30.07 -16.77
N VAL A 546 0.26 28.89 -16.86
CA VAL A 546 -0.24 27.80 -17.69
C VAL A 546 -1.46 27.20 -16.96
N ALA A 547 -2.60 27.08 -17.66
CA ALA A 547 -3.97 27.10 -17.11
C ALA A 547 -4.42 25.98 -16.13
N GLU A 548 -3.50 25.22 -15.53
CA GLU A 548 -3.81 24.12 -14.61
C GLU A 548 -2.98 24.10 -13.32
N THR A 549 -2.00 24.99 -13.15
CA THR A 549 -1.21 25.07 -11.92
C THR A 549 -1.53 26.38 -11.22
N ASN A 550 -2.13 26.35 -10.01
CA ASN A 550 -2.21 27.52 -9.10
C ASN A 550 -0.79 27.86 -8.58
N ALA A 551 0.11 28.15 -9.51
CA ALA A 551 1.54 28.17 -9.28
C ALA A 551 1.99 29.49 -8.70
N ALA A 552 2.42 29.43 -7.44
CA ALA A 552 2.89 30.59 -6.73
C ALA A 552 4.33 30.96 -7.14
N LYS A 553 4.62 32.27 -7.16
CA LYS A 553 5.91 32.83 -7.59
C LYS A 553 6.86 33.00 -6.41
N THR A 554 8.14 32.79 -6.64
CA THR A 554 9.21 33.19 -5.73
C THR A 554 9.70 34.60 -6.08
N SER A 555 9.91 35.46 -5.07
CA SER A 555 10.47 36.79 -5.31
C SER A 555 11.98 36.74 -5.53
N GLU A 556 12.48 37.69 -6.32
CA GLU A 556 13.93 37.87 -6.51
C GLU A 556 14.65 38.16 -5.18
N ALA A 557 14.02 38.89 -4.25
CA ALA A 557 14.58 39.15 -2.93
C ALA A 557 14.79 37.88 -2.10
N SER A 558 13.90 36.90 -2.26
CA SER A 558 14.02 35.59 -1.61
C SER A 558 15.23 34.81 -2.14
N VAL A 559 15.49 34.86 -3.46
CA VAL A 559 16.70 34.31 -4.07
C VAL A 559 17.96 35.01 -3.53
N GLY A 560 17.93 36.33 -3.34
CA GLY A 560 19.03 37.06 -2.71
C GLY A 560 19.30 36.63 -1.26
N SER A 561 18.29 36.14 -0.53
CA SER A 561 18.47 35.60 0.82
C SER A 561 19.09 34.19 0.78
N LEU A 562 18.72 33.37 -0.21
CA LEU A 562 19.33 32.06 -0.47
C LEU A 562 20.82 32.17 -0.84
N ALA A 563 21.19 33.19 -1.61
CA ALA A 563 22.60 33.44 -1.92
C ALA A 563 23.44 33.78 -0.67
N LYS A 564 22.87 34.49 0.32
CA LYS A 564 23.59 34.87 1.54
C LYS A 564 23.97 33.70 2.44
N ILE A 565 23.22 32.59 2.38
CA ILE A 565 23.56 31.37 3.11
C ILE A 565 24.60 30.49 2.40
N GLY A 566 25.05 30.93 1.22
CA GLY A 566 26.17 30.31 0.50
C GLY A 566 25.76 29.20 -0.45
N LEU A 567 24.51 29.18 -0.94
CA LEU A 567 24.12 28.29 -2.04
C LEU A 567 24.89 28.65 -3.32
N ASP A 568 25.53 27.67 -3.96
CA ASP A 568 26.29 27.88 -5.20
C ASP A 568 25.48 27.58 -6.46
N ALA A 569 24.59 26.59 -6.37
CA ALA A 569 23.78 26.15 -7.50
C ALA A 569 22.37 25.75 -7.08
N LEU A 570 21.40 26.04 -7.95
CA LEU A 570 20.00 25.67 -7.78
C LEU A 570 19.56 24.78 -8.94
N LEU A 571 18.98 23.63 -8.62
CA LEU A 571 18.27 22.82 -9.59
C LEU A 571 16.97 23.54 -9.97
N LEU A 572 16.93 24.00 -11.21
CA LEU A 572 15.77 24.66 -11.80
C LEU A 572 15.03 23.74 -12.76
N ALA A 573 15.60 22.58 -13.11
CA ALA A 573 14.92 21.51 -13.82
C ALA A 573 14.04 20.72 -12.86
N ASN A 574 12.74 20.99 -12.84
CA ASN A 574 11.76 20.30 -12.01
C ASN A 574 10.36 20.45 -12.63
N ASN A 575 9.33 20.00 -11.91
CA ASN A 575 7.93 20.02 -12.34
C ASN A 575 7.31 21.43 -12.38
N HIS A 576 7.90 22.40 -11.67
CA HIS A 576 7.37 23.77 -11.56
C HIS A 576 8.08 24.79 -12.48
N SER A 577 9.17 24.40 -13.14
CA SER A 577 9.94 25.25 -14.06
C SER A 577 9.09 25.94 -15.13
N GLY A 578 8.02 25.27 -15.59
CA GLY A 578 7.15 25.72 -16.68
C GLY A 578 5.90 26.47 -16.27
N ASP A 579 5.65 26.65 -14.97
CA ASP A 579 4.37 27.15 -14.47
C ASP A 579 3.98 28.55 -14.98
N TRP A 580 4.99 29.37 -15.31
CA TRP A 580 4.82 30.72 -15.84
C TRP A 580 5.25 30.88 -17.30
N GLY A 581 5.28 29.77 -18.04
CA GLY A 581 5.66 29.73 -19.45
C GLY A 581 7.15 30.01 -19.69
N ARG A 582 7.56 30.03 -20.96
CA ARG A 582 8.99 30.21 -21.34
C ARG A 582 9.58 31.54 -20.89
N SER A 583 8.81 32.62 -20.94
CA SER A 583 9.27 33.93 -20.46
C SER A 583 9.52 33.93 -18.95
N GLY A 584 8.68 33.21 -18.19
CA GLY A 584 8.87 33.01 -16.75
C GLY A 584 10.12 32.18 -16.44
N LEU A 585 10.33 31.08 -17.17
CA LEU A 585 11.54 30.26 -17.04
C LEU A 585 12.81 31.05 -17.35
N LYS A 586 12.81 31.82 -18.44
CA LYS A 586 13.94 32.71 -18.78
C LYS A 586 14.26 33.68 -17.66
N GLN A 587 13.26 34.41 -17.16
CA GLN A 587 13.49 35.39 -16.09
C GLN A 587 13.89 34.70 -14.77
N THR A 588 13.45 33.46 -14.53
CA THR A 588 13.90 32.66 -13.38
C THR A 588 15.40 32.39 -13.44
N VAL A 589 15.90 31.93 -14.60
CA VAL A 589 17.34 31.71 -14.83
C VAL A 589 18.12 33.01 -14.64
N GLU A 590 17.68 34.11 -15.27
CA GLU A 590 18.32 35.42 -15.16
C GLU A 590 18.40 35.92 -13.71
N ASN A 591 17.31 35.78 -12.94
CA ASN A 591 17.25 36.24 -11.55
C ASN A 591 18.11 35.39 -10.60
N VAL A 592 18.22 34.09 -10.84
CA VAL A 592 19.12 33.20 -10.08
C VAL A 592 20.59 33.53 -10.40
N GLU A 593 20.95 33.63 -11.68
CA GLU A 593 22.31 33.94 -12.10
C GLU A 593 22.77 35.35 -11.68
N LYS A 594 21.84 36.32 -11.62
CA LYS A 594 22.11 37.67 -11.09
C LYS A 594 22.62 37.65 -9.64
N HIS A 595 22.28 36.62 -8.87
CA HIS A 595 22.75 36.42 -7.50
C HIS A 595 23.99 35.53 -7.40
N SER A 596 24.71 35.32 -8.51
CA SER A 596 25.93 34.49 -8.60
C SER A 596 25.72 33.01 -8.29
N MET A 597 24.49 32.51 -8.38
CA MET A 597 24.17 31.10 -8.27
C MET A 597 24.00 30.48 -9.67
N ALA A 598 24.43 29.23 -9.84
CA ALA A 598 24.25 28.51 -11.10
C ALA A 598 22.82 27.96 -11.24
N SER A 599 22.29 28.06 -12.46
CA SER A 599 21.00 27.45 -12.84
C SER A 599 21.24 26.06 -13.43
N LEU A 600 20.94 25.00 -12.69
CA LEU A 600 21.17 23.64 -13.15
C LEU A 600 19.97 23.11 -13.94
N GLY A 601 20.22 22.62 -15.16
CA GLY A 601 19.25 21.90 -15.99
C GLY A 601 18.16 22.77 -16.63
N ALA A 602 18.21 24.09 -16.46
CA ALA A 602 17.34 25.03 -17.16
C ALA A 602 18.17 26.16 -17.77
N GLY A 603 17.74 26.65 -18.93
CA GLY A 603 18.46 27.71 -19.62
C GLY A 603 17.59 28.44 -20.63
N GLU A 604 18.07 29.60 -21.11
CA GLU A 604 17.43 30.37 -22.19
C GLU A 604 17.44 29.63 -23.54
N ASP A 605 18.29 28.61 -23.65
CA ASP A 605 18.40 27.69 -24.77
C ASP A 605 18.98 26.35 -24.28
N ILE A 606 19.01 25.37 -25.18
CA ILE A 606 19.51 24.02 -24.87
C ILE A 606 21.00 24.00 -24.50
N ALA A 607 21.81 24.92 -25.04
CA ALA A 607 23.24 24.98 -24.73
C ALA A 607 23.46 25.47 -23.30
N LYS A 608 22.67 26.45 -22.84
CA LYS A 608 22.67 26.89 -21.44
C LYS A 608 22.11 25.80 -20.51
N ALA A 609 21.01 25.14 -20.86
CA ALA A 609 20.42 24.08 -20.03
C ALA A 609 21.35 22.87 -19.83
N GLN A 610 22.17 22.54 -20.85
CA GLN A 610 23.17 21.47 -20.81
C GLN A 610 24.51 21.88 -20.18
N LYS A 611 24.67 23.15 -19.80
CA LYS A 611 25.94 23.66 -19.29
C LYS A 611 26.27 22.98 -17.96
N ILE A 612 27.45 22.36 -17.90
CA ILE A 612 28.01 21.83 -16.66
C ILE A 612 28.43 22.99 -15.77
N TYR A 613 27.86 23.09 -14.58
CA TYR A 613 28.39 23.97 -13.55
C TYR A 613 29.73 23.40 -13.07
N SER A 614 30.79 24.20 -13.12
CA SER A 614 32.15 23.79 -12.80
C SER A 614 32.69 24.67 -11.69
N THR A 615 33.20 24.04 -10.64
CA THR A 615 33.92 24.72 -9.55
C THR A 615 35.17 23.94 -9.19
N GLU A 616 36.15 24.63 -8.61
CA GLU A 616 37.39 24.03 -8.10
C GLU A 616 37.66 24.56 -6.69
N SER A 617 37.74 23.66 -5.73
CA SER A 617 38.07 23.98 -4.35
C SER A 617 39.20 23.10 -3.87
N ASN A 618 40.22 23.70 -3.25
CA ASN A 618 41.42 23.00 -2.77
C ASN A 618 42.09 22.08 -3.82
N GLY A 619 41.95 22.37 -5.11
CA GLY A 619 42.48 21.54 -6.19
C GLY A 619 41.64 20.30 -6.54
N VAL A 620 40.39 20.23 -6.08
CA VAL A 620 39.38 19.23 -6.49
C VAL A 620 38.41 19.90 -7.45
N LYS A 621 38.31 19.40 -8.69
CA LYS A 621 37.38 19.89 -9.71
C LYS A 621 36.05 19.17 -9.63
N ILE A 622 34.95 19.92 -9.46
CA ILE A 622 33.60 19.38 -9.34
C ILE A 622 32.75 19.92 -10.50
N GLY A 623 32.16 18.99 -11.25
CA GLY A 623 31.20 19.28 -12.32
C GLY A 623 29.79 18.86 -11.90
N ILE A 624 28.77 19.69 -12.14
CA ILE A 624 27.38 19.40 -11.79
C ILE A 624 26.46 19.57 -13.00
N LEU A 625 25.65 18.55 -13.28
CA LEU A 625 24.63 18.52 -14.32
C LEU A 625 23.24 18.44 -13.68
N GLY A 626 22.30 19.30 -14.09
CA GLY A 626 20.91 19.27 -13.64
C GLY A 626 19.97 18.65 -14.68
N VAL A 627 19.03 17.80 -14.25
CA VAL A 627 18.02 17.17 -15.13
C VAL A 627 16.68 16.96 -14.40
N SER A 628 15.61 16.70 -15.15
CA SER A 628 14.28 16.40 -14.59
C SER A 628 13.53 15.32 -15.38
N THR A 629 12.85 14.39 -14.70
CA THR A 629 11.87 13.50 -15.37
C THR A 629 10.55 14.23 -15.68
N GLU A 630 10.32 15.36 -15.02
CA GLU A 630 9.04 16.06 -14.98
C GLU A 630 8.96 17.28 -15.91
N SER A 631 9.90 17.40 -16.86
CA SER A 631 9.85 18.51 -17.81
C SER A 631 8.62 18.39 -18.71
N PRO A 632 7.77 19.41 -18.85
CA PRO A 632 6.72 19.42 -19.86
C PRO A 632 7.32 19.24 -21.26
N ALA A 633 6.70 18.43 -22.13
CA ALA A 633 7.22 18.16 -23.48
C ALA A 633 7.49 19.46 -24.28
N TRP A 634 6.65 20.48 -24.08
CA TRP A 634 6.82 21.79 -24.71
C TRP A 634 8.00 22.61 -24.17
N LEU A 635 8.70 22.17 -23.12
CA LEU A 635 9.95 22.74 -22.60
C LEU A 635 11.19 21.90 -22.94
N GLN A 636 11.05 20.72 -23.53
CA GLN A 636 12.16 19.81 -23.81
C GLN A 636 12.83 20.07 -25.17
N ASP A 637 12.08 20.60 -26.16
CA ASP A 637 12.59 20.75 -27.53
C ASP A 637 12.27 22.13 -28.12
N ASN A 638 13.30 22.97 -28.31
CA ASN A 638 13.35 24.02 -29.33
C ASN A 638 14.75 24.66 -29.42
N LYS A 639 15.21 24.98 -30.64
CA LYS A 639 16.42 25.80 -30.84
C LYS A 639 16.12 27.25 -30.47
N ASN A 640 16.93 27.83 -29.57
CA ASN A 640 16.91 29.24 -29.15
C ASN A 640 15.69 29.67 -28.29
N LEU A 641 15.00 28.75 -27.61
CA LEU A 641 13.99 29.10 -26.63
C LEU A 641 14.33 28.52 -25.25
N PRO A 642 13.79 29.10 -24.16
CA PRO A 642 14.03 28.61 -22.81
C PRO A 642 13.56 27.17 -22.62
N VAL A 643 14.44 26.29 -22.14
CA VAL A 643 14.21 24.84 -22.03
C VAL A 643 14.65 24.27 -20.69
N VAL A 644 14.14 23.08 -20.38
CA VAL A 644 14.53 22.26 -19.24
C VAL A 644 15.08 20.93 -19.74
N MET A 645 16.17 20.47 -19.14
CA MET A 645 16.85 19.24 -19.52
C MET A 645 16.09 18.02 -19.01
N SER A 646 15.58 17.21 -19.95
CA SER A 646 14.87 15.98 -19.65
C SER A 646 15.84 14.87 -19.26
N ALA A 647 15.59 14.20 -18.13
CA ALA A 647 16.34 13.02 -17.69
C ALA A 647 16.21 11.82 -18.65
N HIS A 648 15.15 11.81 -19.48
CA HIS A 648 14.91 10.80 -20.50
C HIS A 648 15.67 11.03 -21.81
N ASP A 649 16.28 12.20 -21.99
CA ASP A 649 17.05 12.50 -23.20
C ASP A 649 18.38 11.69 -23.19
N PRO A 650 18.67 10.90 -24.23
CA PRO A 650 19.93 10.17 -24.35
C PRO A 650 21.17 11.06 -24.21
N ILE A 651 21.06 12.37 -24.51
CA ILE A 651 22.16 13.34 -24.38
C ILE A 651 22.66 13.47 -22.95
N VAL A 652 21.84 13.14 -21.93
CA VAL A 652 22.24 13.19 -20.52
C VAL A 652 23.38 12.21 -20.28
N LYS A 653 23.20 10.94 -20.66
CA LYS A 653 24.24 9.91 -20.50
C LYS A 653 25.47 10.23 -21.32
N GLN A 654 25.30 10.65 -22.57
CA GLN A 654 26.42 11.08 -23.43
C GLN A 654 27.20 12.27 -22.81
N SER A 655 26.50 13.21 -22.18
CA SER A 655 27.12 14.35 -21.50
C SER A 655 27.91 13.91 -20.27
N ILE A 656 27.41 12.95 -19.49
CA ILE A 656 28.15 12.38 -18.35
C ILE A 656 29.41 11.66 -18.84
N GLU A 657 29.30 10.80 -19.85
CA GLU A 657 30.45 10.06 -20.43
C GLU A 657 31.52 11.01 -20.95
N ALA A 658 31.11 12.05 -21.69
CA ALA A 658 32.02 13.00 -22.32
C ALA A 658 32.70 13.97 -21.33
N ASN A 659 32.15 14.16 -20.14
CA ASN A 659 32.61 15.17 -19.20
C ASN A 659 33.13 14.62 -17.87
N SER A 660 32.69 13.44 -17.43
CA SER A 660 33.09 12.85 -16.13
C SER A 660 34.60 12.78 -15.93
N GLN A 661 35.36 12.50 -16.98
CA GLN A 661 36.83 12.43 -16.91
C GLN A 661 37.53 13.79 -16.77
N LYS A 662 36.84 14.91 -17.02
CA LYS A 662 37.39 16.28 -16.90
C LYS A 662 37.36 16.80 -15.47
N TYR A 663 36.60 16.14 -14.60
CA TYR A 663 36.39 16.52 -13.20
C TYR A 663 36.88 15.41 -12.28
N ASP A 664 37.25 15.77 -11.06
CA ASP A 664 37.51 14.79 -10.01
C ASP A 664 36.20 14.18 -9.51
N GLN A 665 35.14 14.99 -9.45
CA GLN A 665 33.79 14.59 -9.08
C GLN A 665 32.79 15.09 -10.13
N PHE A 666 31.89 14.21 -10.57
CA PHE A 666 30.81 14.56 -11.50
C PHE A 666 29.46 14.24 -10.88
N VAL A 667 28.70 15.28 -10.58
CA VAL A 667 27.45 15.22 -9.83
C VAL A 667 26.28 15.37 -10.80
N VAL A 668 25.26 14.52 -10.65
CA VAL A 668 23.98 14.67 -11.34
C VAL A 668 22.91 15.05 -10.33
N ALA A 669 22.37 16.26 -10.44
CA ALA A 669 21.20 16.71 -9.68
C ALA A 669 19.94 16.43 -10.50
N ILE A 670 19.04 15.60 -9.99
CA ILE A 670 17.85 15.16 -10.72
C ILE A 670 16.58 15.41 -9.91
N SER A 671 15.59 16.06 -10.53
CA SER A 671 14.24 16.14 -10.00
C SER A 671 13.36 15.07 -10.63
N TYR A 672 12.51 14.43 -9.85
CA TYR A 672 11.51 13.50 -10.38
C TYR A 672 10.24 13.49 -9.54
N ASP A 673 9.13 13.07 -10.16
CA ASP A 673 7.88 12.79 -9.45
C ASP A 673 7.90 11.30 -9.06
N GLU A 674 7.99 11.03 -7.76
CA GLU A 674 7.92 9.65 -7.25
C GLU A 674 6.63 8.95 -7.68
N LYS A 675 5.60 9.73 -8.07
CA LYS A 675 4.36 9.19 -8.61
C LYS A 675 4.51 8.49 -9.95
N LYS A 676 5.43 8.99 -10.75
CA LYS A 676 5.64 8.58 -12.15
C LYS A 676 6.86 7.68 -12.28
N LEU A 677 7.84 7.82 -11.38
CA LEU A 677 9.07 7.04 -11.38
C LEU A 677 9.47 6.67 -9.94
N SER A 678 9.26 5.42 -9.56
CA SER A 678 9.63 4.88 -8.25
C SER A 678 10.18 3.45 -8.34
N GLY A 679 10.66 2.93 -7.20
CA GLY A 679 11.16 1.56 -7.09
C GLY A 679 12.34 1.25 -8.02
N GLU A 680 12.28 0.10 -8.68
CA GLU A 680 13.36 -0.39 -9.54
C GLU A 680 13.60 0.51 -10.77
N GLY A 681 12.54 1.13 -11.32
CA GLY A 681 12.67 2.04 -12.46
C GLY A 681 13.51 3.27 -12.12
N LEU A 682 13.25 3.89 -10.96
CA LEU A 682 14.05 4.99 -10.45
C LEU A 682 15.49 4.56 -10.18
N LYS A 683 15.65 3.45 -9.45
CA LYS A 683 16.97 2.89 -9.12
C LYS A 683 17.81 2.65 -10.39
N ASN A 684 17.25 1.99 -11.38
CA ASN A 684 17.92 1.72 -12.65
C ASN A 684 18.30 3.00 -13.39
N LEU A 685 17.44 4.03 -13.36
CA LEU A 685 17.79 5.33 -13.94
C LEU A 685 19.01 5.95 -13.23
N LEU A 686 18.96 6.08 -11.90
CA LEU A 686 20.03 6.74 -11.13
C LEU A 686 21.35 5.96 -11.20
N GLN A 687 21.29 4.63 -11.05
CA GLN A 687 22.46 3.75 -11.20
C GLN A 687 23.06 3.84 -12.60
N SER A 688 22.21 3.98 -13.63
CA SER A 688 22.70 4.12 -14.99
C SER A 688 23.46 5.42 -15.26
N TYR A 689 23.34 6.45 -14.41
CA TYR A 689 24.21 7.64 -14.47
C TYR A 689 25.58 7.38 -13.84
N VAL A 690 25.62 6.60 -12.75
CA VAL A 690 26.89 6.15 -12.15
C VAL A 690 27.63 5.21 -13.09
N ASP A 691 26.91 4.32 -13.78
CA ASP A 691 27.47 3.40 -14.77
C ASP A 691 28.25 4.09 -15.89
N VAL A 692 27.85 5.32 -16.23
CA VAL A 692 28.44 6.11 -17.32
C VAL A 692 29.37 7.23 -16.83
N GLY A 693 29.63 7.30 -15.51
CA GLY A 693 30.72 8.12 -14.95
C GLY A 693 30.32 9.16 -13.91
N ALA A 694 29.06 9.25 -13.49
CA ALA A 694 28.69 10.09 -12.35
C ALA A 694 29.29 9.54 -11.05
N THR A 695 29.87 10.40 -10.21
CA THR A 695 30.38 10.03 -8.90
C THR A 695 29.33 10.25 -7.80
N VAL A 696 28.45 11.23 -7.98
CA VAL A 696 27.32 11.50 -7.08
C VAL A 696 26.05 11.70 -7.89
N VAL A 697 24.94 11.14 -7.42
CA VAL A 697 23.60 11.44 -7.94
C VAL A 697 22.74 11.96 -6.78
N LEU A 698 22.22 13.18 -6.90
CA LEU A 698 21.38 13.85 -5.90
C LEU A 698 19.95 13.91 -6.42
N GLY A 699 19.04 13.23 -5.76
CA GLY A 699 17.62 13.23 -6.07
C GLY A 699 16.84 14.28 -5.29
N PHE A 700 15.92 14.94 -6.00
CA PHE A 700 15.01 15.98 -5.54
C PHE A 700 13.61 15.75 -6.11
N GLY A 701 12.62 16.49 -5.61
CA GLY A 701 11.22 16.34 -6.02
C GLY A 701 10.37 15.72 -4.91
N PRO A 702 10.66 14.49 -4.43
CA PRO A 702 9.93 13.93 -3.30
C PRO A 702 10.04 14.81 -2.06
N HIS A 703 8.93 15.00 -1.34
CA HIS A 703 8.81 15.83 -0.13
C HIS A 703 9.23 15.09 1.15
N ARG A 704 10.10 14.08 1.02
CA ARG A 704 10.66 13.31 2.15
C ARG A 704 12.07 12.81 1.85
N PRO A 705 12.93 12.65 2.86
CA PRO A 705 14.25 12.04 2.68
C PRO A 705 14.14 10.62 2.13
N GLY A 706 15.06 10.27 1.24
CA GLY A 706 15.23 8.95 0.64
C GLY A 706 16.56 8.33 1.08
N PRO A 707 16.75 7.02 0.80
CA PRO A 707 17.97 6.33 1.17
C PRO A 707 19.21 6.89 0.46
N ILE A 708 20.37 6.64 1.04
CA ILE A 708 21.67 6.88 0.44
C ILE A 708 22.27 5.51 0.08
N GLU A 709 22.55 5.30 -1.20
CA GLU A 709 23.16 4.06 -1.71
C GLU A 709 24.59 4.34 -2.16
N LYS A 710 25.53 3.49 -1.73
CA LYS A 710 26.83 3.38 -2.38
C LYS A 710 26.71 2.36 -3.51
N TYR A 711 26.86 2.81 -4.75
CA TYR A 711 26.77 1.97 -5.93
C TYR A 711 28.06 2.07 -6.74
N LYS A 712 28.77 0.95 -6.87
CA LYS A 712 30.15 0.91 -7.41
C LYS A 712 31.05 1.90 -6.63
N SER A 713 31.71 2.82 -7.35
CA SER A 713 32.52 3.88 -6.76
C SER A 713 31.74 5.17 -6.47
N GLY A 714 30.45 5.22 -6.80
CA GLY A 714 29.61 6.41 -6.65
C GLY A 714 28.65 6.35 -5.46
N VAL A 715 28.02 7.49 -5.18
CA VAL A 715 27.00 7.66 -4.14
C VAL A 715 25.72 8.19 -4.77
N ILE A 716 24.58 7.59 -4.42
CA ILE A 716 23.25 7.99 -4.88
C ILE A 716 22.44 8.38 -3.65
N VAL A 717 22.07 9.66 -3.55
CA VAL A 717 21.09 10.16 -2.58
C VAL A 717 19.75 10.17 -3.30
N TYR A 718 18.84 9.26 -2.93
CA TYR A 718 17.58 9.12 -3.66
C TYR A 718 16.68 10.33 -3.48
N SER A 719 16.56 10.87 -2.27
CA SER A 719 15.79 12.10 -2.06
C SER A 719 16.33 12.88 -0.87
N LEU A 720 16.40 14.20 -1.01
CA LEU A 720 16.77 15.10 0.08
C LEU A 720 15.55 15.66 0.86
N GLY A 721 14.32 15.34 0.43
CA GLY A 721 13.10 15.85 1.06
C GLY A 721 12.99 17.37 0.97
N ASP A 722 12.44 18.00 2.01
CA ASP A 722 12.17 19.44 2.02
C ASP A 722 13.14 20.23 2.90
N TYR A 723 13.68 21.33 2.36
CA TYR A 723 14.45 22.28 3.15
C TYR A 723 13.59 23.43 3.68
N LEU A 724 12.72 23.97 2.82
CA LEU A 724 11.84 25.08 3.15
C LEU A 724 10.62 25.05 2.22
N LEU A 725 9.42 24.84 2.75
CA LEU A 725 8.16 24.84 1.98
C LEU A 725 7.11 25.80 2.53
N ASP A 726 6.16 26.15 1.66
CA ASP A 726 5.02 27.03 1.97
C ASP A 726 4.19 26.52 3.17
N SER A 727 3.78 27.51 3.96
CA SER A 727 3.32 27.46 5.32
C SER A 727 1.82 27.30 5.52
N SER A 728 1.00 27.57 4.50
CA SER A 728 -0.45 27.61 4.67
C SER A 728 -1.09 26.22 4.84
N LYS A 729 -0.44 25.16 4.33
CA LYS A 729 -0.97 23.78 4.43
C LYS A 729 -0.19 22.86 5.36
N ILE A 730 1.09 23.13 5.59
CA ILE A 730 1.99 22.26 6.37
C ILE A 730 2.03 22.71 7.84
N TYR A 731 2.31 23.99 8.12
CA TYR A 731 2.44 24.47 9.49
C TYR A 731 1.11 24.87 10.16
N GLU A 732 0.07 25.27 9.41
CA GLU A 732 -1.28 25.44 10.02
C GLU A 732 -1.90 24.11 10.47
N ALA A 733 -1.39 22.98 9.96
CA ALA A 733 -1.87 21.63 10.27
C ALA A 733 -1.06 20.90 11.37
N GLY A 734 -0.05 21.56 11.97
CA GLY A 734 0.83 20.95 12.98
C GLY A 734 1.66 19.77 12.44
N LYS A 735 2.02 19.79 11.15
CA LYS A 735 2.90 18.80 10.52
C LYS A 735 4.29 19.43 10.34
N ASP A 736 5.33 18.72 10.79
CA ASP A 736 6.70 19.13 10.51
C ASP A 736 7.08 18.81 9.05
N ALA A 737 7.78 19.72 8.37
CA ALA A 737 8.41 19.39 7.09
C ALA A 737 9.72 18.64 7.37
N ASN A 738 9.91 17.51 6.68
CA ASN A 738 11.06 16.63 6.89
C ASN A 738 11.94 16.64 5.64
N GLY A 739 13.19 17.03 5.83
CA GLY A 739 14.25 16.97 4.82
C GLY A 739 15.51 16.32 5.37
N MET A 740 16.56 16.31 4.55
CA MET A 740 17.87 15.81 4.90
C MET A 740 18.93 16.76 4.32
N ALA A 741 19.91 17.11 5.14
CA ALA A 741 21.16 17.72 4.69
C ALA A 741 22.16 16.58 4.49
N VAL A 742 22.82 16.55 3.34
CA VAL A 742 23.91 15.60 3.08
C VAL A 742 25.20 16.36 2.84
N GLU A 743 26.27 15.94 3.52
CA GLU A 743 27.64 16.33 3.24
C GLU A 743 28.40 15.15 2.64
N ILE A 744 28.95 15.31 1.45
CA ILE A 744 29.80 14.31 0.80
C ILE A 744 31.22 14.87 0.74
N VAL A 745 32.16 14.15 1.34
CA VAL A 745 33.57 14.54 1.43
C VAL A 745 34.37 13.81 0.38
N PHE A 746 35.18 14.57 -0.34
CA PHE A 746 36.03 14.10 -1.42
C PHE A 746 37.50 14.24 -1.07
N ASN A 747 38.30 13.25 -1.46
CA ASN A 747 39.73 13.39 -1.70
C ASN A 747 40.01 13.11 -3.17
N ARG A 748 40.14 14.19 -3.95
CA ARG A 748 40.13 14.14 -5.42
C ARG A 748 39.01 13.25 -5.94
N LYS A 749 39.32 12.12 -6.59
CA LYS A 749 38.36 11.18 -7.17
C LYS A 749 37.65 10.27 -6.16
N ASN A 750 38.16 10.18 -4.93
CA ASN A 750 37.62 9.27 -3.94
C ASN A 750 36.61 9.98 -3.03
N ILE A 751 35.47 9.35 -2.78
CA ILE A 751 34.53 9.75 -1.72
C ILE A 751 35.03 9.13 -0.42
N THR A 752 35.34 9.97 0.57
CA THR A 752 35.92 9.54 1.85
C THR A 752 34.91 9.50 3.00
N ALA A 753 33.83 10.27 2.90
CA ALA A 753 32.73 10.25 3.86
C ALA A 753 31.42 10.72 3.20
N VAL A 754 30.31 10.22 3.75
CA VAL A 754 28.95 10.69 3.45
C VAL A 754 28.25 10.85 4.80
N ASN A 755 28.02 12.10 5.19
CA ASN A 755 27.33 12.45 6.42
C ASN A 755 25.92 12.92 6.04
N ALA A 756 24.92 12.56 6.85
CA ALA A 756 23.55 12.95 6.61
C ALA A 756 22.85 13.26 7.93
N GLU A 757 22.13 14.37 7.98
CA GLU A 757 21.35 14.79 9.14
C GLU A 757 19.93 15.15 8.70
N ASN A 758 18.96 14.82 9.55
CA ASN A 758 17.58 15.22 9.30
C ASN A 758 17.42 16.72 9.47
N ILE A 759 16.57 17.30 8.64
CA ILE A 759 16.14 18.69 8.72
C ILE A 759 14.69 18.68 9.14
N LEU A 760 14.45 19.26 10.31
CA LEU A 760 13.10 19.51 10.81
C LEU A 760 12.76 20.98 10.61
N VAL A 761 11.68 21.26 9.90
CA VAL A 761 11.07 22.59 9.88
C VAL A 761 9.78 22.53 10.69
N SER A 762 9.83 23.09 11.89
CA SER A 762 8.72 23.15 12.83
C SER A 762 7.89 24.42 12.64
N ASP A 763 6.94 24.66 13.56
CA ASP A 763 6.21 25.92 13.72
C ASP A 763 7.11 27.16 13.83
N SER A 764 8.43 27.06 13.99
CA SER A 764 9.33 28.21 13.93
C SER A 764 9.65 28.69 12.49
N LEU A 765 9.33 27.89 11.47
CA LEU A 765 9.79 28.01 10.05
C LEU A 765 11.30 27.88 9.86
N VAL A 766 12.08 27.78 10.94
CA VAL A 766 13.53 27.69 10.90
C VAL A 766 13.92 26.24 10.61
N PRO A 767 14.67 25.97 9.53
CA PRO A 767 15.26 24.65 9.32
C PRO A 767 16.31 24.37 10.39
N VAL A 768 16.15 23.26 11.11
CA VAL A 768 17.09 22.83 12.17
C VAL A 768 17.62 21.44 11.84
N LEU A 769 18.94 21.27 11.92
CA LEU A 769 19.57 19.95 11.89
C LEU A 769 19.26 19.24 13.21
N THR A 770 18.61 18.09 13.13
CA THR A 770 18.29 17.26 14.30
C THR A 770 19.11 15.98 14.24
N SER A 771 19.90 15.73 15.30
CA SER A 771 20.55 14.43 15.48
C SER A 771 19.50 13.37 15.72
N ASN A 772 19.76 12.11 15.37
CA ASN A 772 18.85 10.98 15.56
C ASN A 772 18.50 10.67 17.05
N GLU A 773 18.87 11.53 18.01
CA GLU A 773 18.72 11.31 19.45
C GLU A 773 17.66 12.17 20.16
N ASP A 774 17.08 13.20 19.54
CA ASP A 774 16.15 14.15 20.22
C ASP A 774 14.66 13.94 19.93
#